data_AF-A0AAN7P3W6-F1
#
_entry.id   AF-A0AAN7P3W6-F1
#
_cell.length_a   1.000
_cell.length_b   1.000
_cell.length_c   1.000
_cell.angle_alpha   90.00
_cell.angle_beta   90.00
_cell.angle_gamma   90.00
#
_symmetry.space_group_name_H-M   'P 1'
#
loop_
_entity.id
_entity.type
_entity.pdbx_description
1 polymer ?
#
loop_
_entity_poly.entity_id
_entity_poly.type
_entity_poly.pdbx_seq_one_letter_code
_entity_poly.pdbx_strand_id
1 'polypeptide(L)'
;MTEPTKEKQTRLKFTLPSNDETQELNAAFGTENTKCFETPTHDGTATKAEKLNESILLDPDHPLLAQFQKNLKQHLEHQIEHLKGEVFELENGAKKKNAMRNQLGLETYENQQTVNKQQRQIEICVQELDEICAATEEMELELDEAKRSLAEKRLEVLEYEKKGNGLIPFDNKPTFESLNLLINQMKSWEEEMESDLTINQRVYEKTQKDRRQLATEKRQLDAFIYKLMTETWRLEEELSTMDMHIRVKEEERERLADAVVASNIDLETIATEHRCLLHSWNSLVVAISNRDKNYTASRDELQKLQNNLRSLSAEVDQTKRLCEKEMGTNERLVDFKCRIQTDVDTTARNIESEKKKCDHLESKTNCTQNLIDQTEADIKLKTIENAQKKYELDVLIKECEKLLYNKAQVDEQILKMLEEQFTNNKAAKYLHKLVREVKENNRNLEITLAKVENSNANALMEIEAQKGANEETQRFLNEVLKQLNNLEDQLKALHQEEERLQFYASRKQRDFNILTHKLEVAISKQGGVEVSPEELKILTLEKNIEEIEDTTKKLQTFWLRQQGFVVNLSHQRQEQINDLSMLKKQLQLLIQKNLRINDDLVDMKTKEDKLNRLISSLQNRVVIVNEQISKKKGNKTSMEKDTDLIQSDYSGKLQDAEMESIKIESDIADIEEDKVTLSNDLVDLNREALAWERKIQMAIEAKKAMEKEKGEGGEVGTMILEIHRMQVRYSQLKKAQDKLIHDLDHCVTRRDVILTVVEAREKREKGASEKTRINFQRKLDDMRNRYKQLENDVETLNKRIEAANEEERRLIKEITITQQDTDCAKRKTETIKDTIEETKTERQRNLELLVLKQKKLKVYSELSKGRKPFLAYRADDRINAELNKQKELNNKLSTIIENLLIDFPQHKQVITRIYNTLKLPILHLYK
;
A
#
# COMPACT_ATOMS: atom_id res chain seq x y z
N MET A 1 -37.96 41.51 4.77
CA MET A 1 -39.25 41.47 4.02
C MET A 1 -40.06 40.32 4.57
N THR A 2 -41.31 40.43 5.02
CA THR A 2 -42.19 41.58 5.35
C THR A 2 -43.09 41.07 6.49
N GLU A 3 -43.31 41.79 7.60
CA GLU A 3 -44.31 42.88 7.74
C GLU A 3 -45.72 42.57 7.19
N PRO A 4 -46.82 43.08 7.79
CA PRO A 4 -46.88 44.15 8.82
C PRO A 4 -47.87 43.96 10.01
N THR A 5 -47.65 44.68 11.12
CA THR A 5 -48.69 45.27 12.02
C THR A 5 -49.60 44.33 12.85
N LYS A 6 -50.39 44.69 13.89
CA LYS A 6 -50.67 45.89 14.77
C LYS A 6 -51.49 45.39 15.99
N GLU A 7 -51.65 46.02 17.16
CA GLU A 7 -51.00 47.15 17.88
C GLU A 7 -51.51 47.17 19.35
N LYS A 8 -50.85 47.93 20.24
CA LYS A 8 -51.40 48.55 21.49
C LYS A 8 -51.80 47.63 22.67
N GLN A 9 -51.40 47.93 23.92
CA GLN A 9 -51.99 48.88 24.89
C GLN A 9 -53.47 48.54 25.25
N THR A 10 -53.95 48.54 26.51
CA THR A 10 -53.38 49.11 27.76
C THR A 10 -54.06 48.56 29.04
N ARG A 11 -53.35 48.61 30.19
CA ARG A 11 -53.84 49.00 31.54
C ARG A 11 -55.25 48.57 32.03
N LEU A 12 -55.32 47.75 33.10
CA LEU A 12 -55.50 48.18 34.51
C LEU A 12 -56.00 47.03 35.43
N LYS A 13 -55.41 46.92 36.63
CA LYS A 13 -56.08 46.36 37.81
C LYS A 13 -56.63 47.53 38.64
N PHE A 14 -57.82 47.39 39.22
CA PHE A 14 -58.38 48.38 40.15
C PHE A 14 -59.22 47.69 41.25
N THR A 15 -58.86 47.96 42.49
CA THR A 15 -59.65 47.78 43.73
C THR A 15 -59.11 48.86 44.69
N LEU A 16 -59.86 49.89 45.08
CA LEU A 16 -60.97 49.89 46.06
C LEU A 16 -60.48 49.43 47.45
N PRO A 17 -60.75 50.22 48.51
CA PRO A 17 -62.10 50.49 49.05
C PRO A 17 -62.68 51.86 48.58
N SER A 18 -63.99 52.05 48.38
CA SER A 18 -65.14 52.07 49.31
C SER A 18 -65.14 53.31 50.24
N ASN A 19 -66.03 54.31 50.03
CA ASN A 19 -67.36 54.46 50.66
C ASN A 19 -67.26 55.15 52.07
N ASP A 20 -68.14 56.07 52.51
CA ASP A 20 -69.51 56.42 52.09
C ASP A 20 -69.89 57.93 52.22
N GLU A 21 -70.81 58.36 51.34
CA GLU A 21 -72.05 59.16 51.52
C GLU A 21 -72.09 60.43 52.45
N THR A 22 -72.37 61.65 51.93
CA THR A 22 -73.67 62.38 51.69
C THR A 22 -74.46 62.78 52.96
N GLN A 23 -75.12 63.96 53.06
CA GLN A 23 -76.36 64.44 52.40
C GLN A 23 -76.38 66.01 52.32
N GLU A 24 -76.99 66.73 51.35
CA GLU A 24 -78.40 66.83 50.87
C GLU A 24 -79.39 67.54 51.85
N LEU A 25 -80.43 68.30 51.47
CA LEU A 25 -80.87 68.97 50.21
C LEU A 25 -81.95 70.05 50.52
N ASN A 26 -82.41 70.82 49.50
CA ASN A 26 -83.64 71.65 49.49
C ASN A 26 -84.03 71.97 48.02
N ALA A 27 -85.29 72.05 47.58
CA ALA A 27 -86.59 71.78 48.21
C ALA A 27 -87.73 71.58 47.16
N ALA A 28 -88.88 71.05 47.63
CA ALA A 28 -90.23 71.05 47.00
C ALA A 28 -90.46 70.13 45.78
N PHE A 29 -91.65 69.52 45.55
CA PHE A 29 -92.96 69.57 46.22
C PHE A 29 -93.56 68.14 46.39
N GLY A 30 -94.36 67.87 47.43
CA GLY A 30 -95.21 66.66 47.48
C GLY A 30 -95.72 66.19 48.86
N THR A 31 -96.92 66.62 49.25
CA THR A 31 -97.89 65.96 50.15
C THR A 31 -97.46 65.21 51.44
N GLU A 32 -97.80 65.85 52.58
CA GLU A 32 -98.65 65.31 53.68
C GLU A 32 -98.13 64.37 54.79
N ASN A 33 -98.76 64.58 55.96
CA ASN A 33 -98.81 63.79 57.20
C ASN A 33 -97.49 63.66 58.00
N THR A 34 -97.34 64.22 59.22
CA THR A 34 -98.13 64.07 60.47
C THR A 34 -98.21 62.63 60.97
N LYS A 35 -98.03 62.30 62.26
CA LYS A 35 -97.83 63.10 63.49
C LYS A 35 -97.23 62.17 64.55
N CYS A 36 -96.52 62.71 65.55
CA CYS A 36 -96.44 62.04 66.86
C CYS A 36 -97.40 62.74 67.83
N PHE A 37 -98.39 61.97 68.29
CA PHE A 37 -99.22 62.19 69.48
C PHE A 37 -98.41 61.80 70.74
N GLU A 38 -98.69 62.24 71.98
CA GLU A 38 -99.69 63.14 72.61
C GLU A 38 -98.98 63.85 73.80
N THR A 39 -99.31 65.05 74.30
CA THR A 39 -100.49 65.52 75.10
C THR A 39 -100.81 64.65 76.36
N PRO A 40 -101.58 65.10 77.40
CA PRO A 40 -102.41 66.33 77.50
C PRO A 40 -102.43 67.12 78.85
N THR A 41 -102.94 68.37 78.77
CA THR A 41 -103.79 69.16 79.73
C THR A 41 -103.33 69.35 81.21
N HIS A 42 -103.86 70.24 82.07
CA HIS A 42 -105.02 71.18 82.18
C HIS A 42 -104.56 72.42 82.99
N ASP A 43 -105.14 73.64 83.05
CA ASP A 43 -106.18 74.44 82.34
C ASP A 43 -105.91 75.94 82.71
N GLY A 44 -106.70 77.02 82.49
CA GLY A 44 -108.06 77.20 81.96
C GLY A 44 -108.58 78.64 82.10
N THR A 45 -109.64 78.98 81.34
CA THR A 45 -110.57 80.14 81.48
C THR A 45 -110.06 81.61 81.53
N ALA A 46 -110.14 82.27 80.37
CA ALA A 46 -111.01 83.45 80.09
C ALA A 46 -110.62 84.94 80.36
N THR A 47 -111.03 85.77 79.37
CA THR A 47 -111.51 87.18 79.42
C THR A 47 -110.57 88.39 79.14
N LYS A 48 -110.60 88.85 77.88
CA LYS A 48 -110.68 90.25 77.36
C LYS A 48 -109.61 91.35 77.64
N ALA A 49 -109.50 92.20 76.61
CA ALA A 49 -109.19 93.65 76.57
C ALA A 49 -107.80 94.06 76.03
N GLU A 50 -107.72 95.30 75.53
CA GLU A 50 -106.58 95.85 74.78
C GLU A 50 -105.69 96.79 75.62
N LYS A 51 -104.45 96.99 75.13
CA LYS A 51 -103.50 98.12 75.35
C LYS A 51 -102.63 98.12 76.61
N LEU A 52 -101.40 98.59 76.36
CA LEU A 52 -100.32 98.98 77.28
C LEU A 52 -99.52 97.81 77.91
N ASN A 53 -98.30 98.14 78.34
CA ASN A 53 -97.19 97.22 78.62
C ASN A 53 -97.47 96.20 79.74
N GLU A 54 -97.03 94.94 79.58
CA GLU A 54 -96.01 94.29 80.43
C GLU A 54 -95.60 92.88 79.89
N SER A 55 -94.77 92.15 80.65
CA SER A 55 -94.05 90.91 80.29
C SER A 55 -94.91 89.63 80.32
N ILE A 56 -94.46 88.51 79.67
CA ILE A 56 -94.43 87.09 80.18
C ILE A 56 -94.39 85.99 79.06
N LEU A 57 -93.61 84.92 79.32
CA LEU A 57 -93.56 83.51 78.79
C LEU A 57 -93.54 83.10 77.29
N LEU A 58 -92.77 82.02 77.05
CA LEU A 58 -93.02 80.87 76.14
C LEU A 58 -92.28 79.63 76.74
N ASP A 59 -92.59 78.36 76.43
CA ASP A 59 -93.87 77.62 76.42
C ASP A 59 -93.53 76.10 76.48
N PRO A 60 -94.37 75.16 76.98
CA PRO A 60 -93.95 73.77 77.24
C PRO A 60 -93.43 72.96 76.03
N ASP A 61 -93.90 73.25 74.81
CA ASP A 61 -93.46 72.58 73.57
C ASP A 61 -92.13 73.15 72.99
N HIS A 62 -91.38 73.93 73.77
CA HIS A 62 -90.13 74.52 73.33
C HIS A 62 -89.06 73.44 73.03
N PRO A 63 -88.42 73.44 71.84
CA PRO A 63 -87.66 72.28 71.32
C PRO A 63 -86.38 71.91 72.09
N LEU A 64 -86.01 72.68 73.12
CA LEU A 64 -84.90 72.39 74.02
C LEU A 64 -85.26 71.41 75.16
N LEU A 65 -86.55 71.05 75.33
CA LEU A 65 -87.02 70.12 76.38
C LEU A 65 -87.46 68.74 75.85
N ALA A 66 -87.69 68.59 74.54
CA ALA A 66 -88.28 67.38 73.95
C ALA A 66 -87.35 66.15 73.99
N GLN A 67 -86.02 66.35 73.93
CA GLN A 67 -85.01 65.28 73.88
C GLN A 67 -85.11 64.32 75.08
N PHE A 68 -85.56 64.84 76.24
CA PHE A 68 -85.64 64.11 77.50
C PHE A 68 -86.68 62.98 77.50
N GLN A 69 -87.79 63.12 76.78
CA GLN A 69 -88.99 62.30 77.04
C GLN A 69 -89.00 60.94 76.31
N LYS A 70 -87.95 60.59 75.54
CA LYS A 70 -88.02 59.49 74.55
C LYS A 70 -87.28 58.18 74.91
N ASN A 71 -86.15 58.21 75.64
CA ASN A 71 -85.36 57.00 75.93
C ASN A 71 -86.02 56.13 77.03
N LEU A 72 -86.94 55.22 76.69
CA LEU A 72 -87.48 54.24 77.64
C LEU A 72 -88.23 53.04 77.01
N LYS A 73 -89.07 53.25 75.98
CA LYS A 73 -90.21 52.33 75.72
C LYS A 73 -89.97 51.26 74.65
N GLN A 74 -89.03 51.43 73.73
CA GLN A 74 -89.06 50.71 72.43
C GLN A 74 -88.27 49.39 72.44
N HIS A 75 -88.33 48.60 73.53
CA HIS A 75 -87.12 47.87 73.95
C HIS A 75 -87.05 46.32 73.91
N LEU A 76 -87.82 45.59 74.70
CA LEU A 76 -87.29 44.33 75.29
C LEU A 76 -87.50 43.01 74.51
N GLU A 77 -88.16 42.99 73.35
CA GLU A 77 -88.92 41.79 72.92
C GLU A 77 -88.30 40.90 71.81
N HIS A 78 -87.10 41.18 71.27
CA HIS A 78 -86.65 40.58 69.99
C HIS A 78 -85.88 39.21 70.06
N GLN A 79 -84.80 39.12 70.83
CA GLN A 79 -83.53 38.42 70.49
C GLN A 79 -83.43 36.87 70.30
N ILE A 80 -84.52 36.09 70.14
CA ILE A 80 -84.49 34.64 70.47
C ILE A 80 -84.39 33.65 69.27
N GLU A 81 -84.87 33.97 68.06
CA GLU A 81 -85.06 32.93 67.01
C GLU A 81 -83.82 32.52 66.20
N HIS A 82 -82.71 33.25 66.28
CA HIS A 82 -81.62 33.21 65.29
C HIS A 82 -80.83 31.87 65.18
N LEU A 83 -80.62 31.14 66.29
CA LEU A 83 -79.46 30.23 66.42
C LEU A 83 -79.61 28.78 65.89
N LYS A 84 -80.73 28.39 65.28
CA LYS A 84 -80.98 26.97 64.91
C LYS A 84 -80.49 26.52 63.52
N GLY A 85 -80.01 27.42 62.67
CA GLY A 85 -79.79 27.13 61.25
C GLY A 85 -78.51 26.38 60.87
N GLU A 86 -77.39 26.62 61.56
CA GLU A 86 -76.04 26.34 61.02
C GLU A 86 -75.61 24.85 61.07
N VAL A 87 -76.29 24.01 61.85
CA VAL A 87 -75.82 22.65 62.17
C VAL A 87 -75.96 21.66 61.00
N PHE A 88 -76.86 21.91 60.05
CA PHE A 88 -77.29 20.92 59.05
C PHE A 88 -76.28 20.65 57.91
N GLU A 89 -75.38 21.59 57.59
CA GLU A 89 -74.57 21.48 56.36
C GLU A 89 -73.40 20.49 56.44
N LEU A 90 -72.89 20.21 57.65
CA LEU A 90 -71.62 19.49 57.84
C LEU A 90 -71.69 17.97 57.58
N GLU A 91 -72.85 17.33 57.77
CA GLU A 91 -72.96 15.87 57.73
C GLU A 91 -72.79 15.24 56.34
N ASN A 92 -73.11 15.97 55.26
CA ASN A 92 -73.14 15.41 53.91
C ASN A 92 -71.75 15.13 53.31
N GLY A 93 -70.69 15.76 53.83
CA GLY A 93 -69.33 15.63 53.28
C GLY A 93 -68.72 14.22 53.43
N ALA A 94 -68.98 13.55 54.55
CA ALA A 94 -68.28 12.32 54.92
C ALA A 94 -68.61 11.10 54.03
N LYS A 95 -69.85 11.01 53.52
CA LYS A 95 -70.37 9.79 52.87
C LYS A 95 -69.66 9.44 51.55
N LYS A 96 -69.11 10.42 50.82
CA LYS A 96 -68.52 10.19 49.47
C LYS A 96 -67.21 9.40 49.47
N LYS A 97 -66.33 9.57 50.47
CA LYS A 97 -64.98 8.97 50.42
C LYS A 97 -64.95 7.45 50.64
N ASN A 98 -65.97 6.87 51.27
CA ASN A 98 -65.95 5.45 51.64
C ASN A 98 -66.24 4.51 50.44
N ALA A 99 -66.85 5.01 49.36
CA ALA A 99 -67.21 4.22 48.19
C ALA A 99 -65.99 3.75 47.37
N MET A 100 -65.04 4.66 47.10
CA MET A 100 -63.85 4.36 46.26
C MET A 100 -62.99 3.20 46.79
N ARG A 101 -62.92 3.01 48.12
CA ARG A 101 -62.08 1.98 48.74
C ARG A 101 -62.53 0.56 48.39
N ASN A 102 -63.82 0.34 48.16
CA ASN A 102 -64.36 -1.01 47.96
C ASN A 102 -64.17 -1.51 46.52
N GLN A 103 -63.99 -0.61 45.54
CA GLN A 103 -63.85 -0.97 44.13
C GLN A 103 -62.51 -1.67 43.85
N LEU A 104 -61.42 -1.15 44.40
CA LEU A 104 -60.06 -1.69 44.29
C LEU A 104 -59.93 -3.15 44.83
N GLY A 105 -60.83 -3.55 45.73
CA GLY A 105 -60.85 -4.90 46.30
C GLY A 105 -61.34 -5.99 45.35
N LEU A 106 -62.13 -5.65 44.33
CA LEU A 106 -62.68 -6.61 43.36
C LEU A 106 -61.64 -6.99 42.29
N GLU A 107 -60.96 -5.99 41.72
CA GLU A 107 -59.93 -6.15 40.67
C GLU A 107 -58.78 -7.07 41.11
N THR A 108 -58.48 -7.10 42.41
CA THR A 108 -57.43 -7.97 42.98
C THR A 108 -57.82 -9.46 42.94
N TYR A 109 -59.11 -9.79 43.05
CA TYR A 109 -59.59 -11.18 43.12
C TYR A 109 -59.65 -11.85 41.74
N GLU A 110 -60.06 -11.13 40.70
CA GLU A 110 -60.15 -11.67 39.33
C GLU A 110 -58.77 -12.09 38.79
N ASN A 111 -57.74 -11.28 39.05
CA ASN A 111 -56.36 -11.60 38.69
C ASN A 111 -55.89 -12.95 39.28
N GLN A 112 -56.29 -13.28 40.51
CA GLN A 112 -55.89 -14.54 41.16
C GLN A 112 -56.55 -15.79 40.54
N GLN A 113 -57.64 -15.63 39.78
CA GLN A 113 -58.28 -16.73 39.04
C GLN A 113 -57.62 -17.00 37.68
N THR A 114 -56.83 -16.06 37.14
CA THR A 114 -56.12 -16.26 35.86
C THR A 114 -54.89 -17.17 36.02
N VAL A 115 -54.09 -16.96 37.07
CA VAL A 115 -52.86 -17.72 37.35
C VAL A 115 -53.12 -19.23 37.47
N ASN A 116 -54.20 -19.63 38.15
CA ASN A 116 -54.59 -21.04 38.28
C ASN A 116 -54.93 -21.73 36.95
N LYS A 117 -55.27 -20.98 35.89
CA LYS A 117 -55.51 -21.54 34.55
C LYS A 117 -54.19 -21.84 33.83
N GLN A 118 -53.16 -21.01 34.05
CA GLN A 118 -51.83 -21.17 33.44
C GLN A 118 -51.08 -22.36 34.06
N GLN A 119 -51.17 -22.55 35.38
CA GLN A 119 -50.58 -23.69 36.10
C GLN A 119 -50.96 -25.04 35.44
N ARG A 120 -52.23 -25.19 35.07
CA ARG A 120 -52.83 -26.41 34.51
C ARG A 120 -52.47 -26.68 33.04
N GLN A 121 -51.91 -25.70 32.33
CA GLN A 121 -51.39 -25.90 30.98
C GLN A 121 -49.97 -26.47 31.01
N ILE A 122 -49.18 -26.14 32.04
CA ILE A 122 -47.81 -26.63 32.22
C ILE A 122 -47.82 -28.15 32.51
N GLU A 123 -48.78 -28.64 33.29
CA GLU A 123 -48.93 -30.07 33.61
C GLU A 123 -49.12 -30.95 32.37
N ILE A 124 -49.75 -30.42 31.31
CA ILE A 124 -49.96 -31.15 30.04
C ILE A 124 -48.64 -31.27 29.26
N CYS A 125 -47.89 -30.17 29.15
CA CYS A 125 -46.59 -30.15 28.45
C CYS A 125 -45.51 -31.02 29.11
N VAL A 126 -45.70 -31.45 30.37
CA VAL A 126 -44.80 -32.44 31.01
C VAL A 126 -45.09 -33.85 30.51
N GLN A 127 -46.36 -34.23 30.32
CA GLN A 127 -46.73 -35.55 29.82
C GLN A 127 -46.26 -35.77 28.37
N GLU A 128 -46.29 -34.73 27.55
CA GLU A 128 -45.77 -34.75 26.17
C GLU A 128 -44.25 -34.93 26.07
N LEU A 129 -43.49 -34.70 27.17
CA LEU A 129 -42.03 -34.90 27.21
C LEU A 129 -41.63 -36.33 27.60
N ASP A 130 -42.40 -36.98 28.48
CA ASP A 130 -42.11 -38.36 28.93
C ASP A 130 -42.28 -39.37 27.77
N GLU A 131 -43.27 -39.17 26.89
CA GLU A 131 -43.49 -40.01 25.70
C GLU A 131 -42.32 -39.91 24.69
N ILE A 132 -41.68 -38.74 24.56
CA ILE A 132 -40.53 -38.54 23.66
C ILE A 132 -39.27 -39.24 24.20
N CYS A 133 -39.06 -39.21 25.52
CA CYS A 133 -37.91 -39.87 26.14
C CYS A 133 -37.93 -41.39 25.91
N ALA A 134 -39.08 -42.04 26.12
CA ALA A 134 -39.24 -43.48 25.93
C ALA A 134 -38.86 -43.94 24.51
N ALA A 135 -39.26 -43.18 23.49
CA ALA A 135 -38.93 -43.47 22.09
C ALA A 135 -37.43 -43.33 21.76
N THR A 136 -36.65 -42.62 22.58
CA THR A 136 -35.19 -42.51 22.38
C THR A 136 -34.39 -43.66 22.99
N GLU A 137 -34.85 -44.24 24.11
CA GLU A 137 -34.15 -45.36 24.77
C GLU A 137 -34.23 -46.67 23.97
N GLU A 138 -35.37 -46.93 23.30
CA GLU A 138 -35.58 -48.13 22.47
C GLU A 138 -34.58 -48.18 21.29
N MET A 139 -34.31 -47.03 20.67
CA MET A 139 -33.38 -46.90 19.53
C MET A 139 -31.89 -47.04 19.90
N GLU A 140 -31.50 -46.78 21.15
CA GLU A 140 -30.11 -46.98 21.59
C GLU A 140 -29.77 -48.45 21.87
N LEU A 141 -30.76 -49.26 22.29
CA LEU A 141 -30.57 -50.68 22.59
C LEU A 141 -30.23 -51.51 21.34
N GLU A 142 -30.93 -51.32 20.23
CA GLU A 142 -30.66 -52.03 18.96
C GLU A 142 -29.23 -51.80 18.45
N LEU A 143 -28.71 -50.57 18.63
CA LEU A 143 -27.37 -50.18 18.20
C LEU A 143 -26.27 -50.91 18.96
N ASP A 144 -26.53 -51.37 20.19
CA ASP A 144 -25.52 -51.93 21.08
C ASP A 144 -25.43 -53.46 21.03
N GLU A 145 -26.51 -54.16 20.67
CA GLU A 145 -26.45 -55.60 20.38
C GLU A 145 -25.59 -55.91 19.14
N ALA A 146 -25.75 -55.10 18.08
CA ALA A 146 -25.00 -55.25 16.84
C ALA A 146 -23.48 -55.24 17.06
N LYS A 147 -22.98 -54.42 18.00
CA LYS A 147 -21.54 -54.28 18.32
C LYS A 147 -20.96 -55.53 18.99
N ARG A 148 -21.74 -56.24 19.83
CA ARG A 148 -21.25 -57.38 20.63
C ARG A 148 -20.95 -58.60 19.76
N SER A 149 -21.83 -58.88 18.79
CA SER A 149 -21.73 -60.02 17.86
C SER A 149 -20.43 -60.07 17.03
N LEU A 150 -19.78 -58.93 16.82
CA LEU A 150 -18.55 -58.79 16.03
C LEU A 150 -17.26 -59.02 16.86
N ALA A 151 -17.34 -59.05 18.19
CA ALA A 151 -16.18 -59.24 19.06
C ALA A 151 -15.84 -60.74 19.25
N GLU A 152 -16.85 -61.58 19.48
CA GLU A 152 -16.68 -62.98 19.90
C GLU A 152 -15.98 -63.83 18.82
N LYS A 153 -16.39 -63.70 17.56
CA LYS A 153 -15.82 -64.42 16.40
C LYS A 153 -14.34 -64.13 16.11
N ARG A 154 -13.71 -63.24 16.87
CA ARG A 154 -12.29 -62.85 16.71
C ARG A 154 -11.36 -63.52 17.72
N LEU A 155 -11.88 -64.25 18.71
CA LEU A 155 -11.09 -64.93 19.75
C LEU A 155 -10.84 -66.41 19.47
N GLU A 156 -11.84 -67.16 19.00
CA GLU A 156 -11.76 -68.63 18.80
C GLU A 156 -10.61 -69.08 17.87
N VAL A 157 -10.22 -68.23 16.91
CA VAL A 157 -9.23 -68.55 15.88
C VAL A 157 -7.80 -68.65 16.43
N LEU A 158 -7.50 -68.07 17.60
CA LEU A 158 -6.11 -67.94 18.11
C LEU A 158 -5.64 -69.05 19.07
N GLU A 159 -6.53 -69.91 19.58
CA GLU A 159 -6.16 -70.90 20.61
C GLU A 159 -5.69 -72.26 20.06
N TYR A 160 -6.02 -72.60 18.81
CA TYR A 160 -5.85 -73.96 18.27
C TYR A 160 -4.40 -74.35 17.89
N GLU A 161 -3.48 -73.41 17.64
CA GLU A 161 -2.21 -73.69 16.93
C GLU A 161 -0.98 -74.08 17.80
N LYS A 162 -1.13 -74.54 19.06
CA LYS A 162 0.00 -74.54 20.04
C LYS A 162 0.39 -75.85 20.80
N LYS A 163 0.10 -77.08 20.36
CA LYS A 163 0.45 -78.34 21.12
C LYS A 163 0.81 -79.63 20.31
N GLY A 164 2.07 -80.15 20.29
CA GLY A 164 2.42 -81.60 20.03
C GLY A 164 3.85 -82.09 19.53
N ASN A 165 4.34 -83.30 20.00
CA ASN A 165 5.17 -84.41 19.34
C ASN A 165 6.63 -84.90 19.87
N GLY A 166 7.11 -86.19 19.67
CA GLY A 166 8.23 -87.01 20.39
C GLY A 166 9.13 -88.22 19.71
N LEU A 167 9.70 -89.29 20.42
CA LEU A 167 10.99 -90.19 20.21
C LEU A 167 10.93 -91.82 20.48
N ILE A 168 11.88 -92.88 20.48
CA ILE A 168 13.24 -93.49 19.93
C ILE A 168 13.68 -95.01 20.42
N PRO A 169 14.46 -95.97 19.70
CA PRO A 169 14.97 -97.39 20.12
C PRO A 169 16.34 -98.13 19.55
N PHE A 170 16.87 -99.36 20.01
CA PHE A 170 18.11 -100.20 19.49
C PHE A 170 18.52 -101.69 20.08
N ASP A 171 19.27 -102.68 19.41
CA ASP A 171 20.06 -103.97 19.88
C ASP A 171 20.88 -104.86 18.76
N ASN A 172 21.62 -106.08 18.71
CA ASN A 172 22.26 -107.29 19.47
C ASN A 172 23.36 -108.23 18.65
N LYS A 173 24.08 -109.38 19.09
CA LYS A 173 25.03 -110.33 18.26
C LYS A 173 25.40 -111.95 18.45
N PRO A 174 26.63 -112.58 18.79
CA PRO A 174 27.35 -113.78 18.06
C PRO A 174 28.18 -115.02 18.77
N THR A 175 28.69 -116.14 18.09
CA THR A 175 29.55 -117.39 18.56
C THR A 175 30.35 -118.36 17.53
N PHE A 176 31.36 -119.29 17.87
CA PHE A 176 32.07 -120.41 17.01
C PHE A 176 33.16 -121.48 17.61
N GLU A 177 33.59 -122.63 16.91
CA GLU A 177 34.94 -123.44 16.81
C GLU A 177 35.24 -124.99 17.21
N SER A 178 36.06 -125.74 16.39
CA SER A 178 37.11 -126.84 16.64
C SER A 178 36.93 -128.41 16.43
N LEU A 179 37.91 -129.15 15.78
CA LEU A 179 38.22 -130.67 15.81
C LEU A 179 39.38 -131.19 14.84
N ASN A 180 40.25 -132.22 15.14
CA ASN A 180 41.08 -133.08 14.17
C ASN A 180 41.90 -134.34 14.74
N LEU A 181 42.57 -135.20 13.88
CA LEU A 181 43.87 -136.01 14.01
C LEU A 181 43.94 -137.60 13.95
N LEU A 182 45.14 -138.21 13.58
CA LEU A 182 45.69 -139.64 13.66
C LEU A 182 45.85 -140.50 12.34
N ILE A 183 46.72 -141.56 12.31
CA ILE A 183 46.59 -142.93 11.65
C ILE A 183 47.80 -143.59 10.89
N ASN A 184 48.60 -142.91 10.07
CA ASN A 184 49.26 -143.58 8.91
C ASN A 184 50.69 -144.19 9.09
N GLN A 185 50.87 -145.51 9.36
CA GLN A 185 52.14 -146.29 9.17
C GLN A 185 51.93 -147.83 9.04
N MET A 186 52.80 -148.59 8.32
CA MET A 186 53.53 -149.83 8.79
C MET A 186 54.35 -150.66 7.74
N LYS A 187 53.78 -151.70 7.09
CA LYS A 187 54.50 -152.93 6.62
C LYS A 187 54.83 -152.97 5.12
N SER A 188 56.04 -153.41 4.71
CA SER A 188 56.43 -153.41 3.28
C SER A 188 57.67 -154.19 2.76
N TRP A 189 58.50 -154.91 3.54
CA TRP A 189 59.95 -155.08 3.19
C TRP A 189 60.53 -156.43 2.71
N GLU A 190 59.84 -157.58 2.67
CA GLU A 190 60.55 -158.88 2.79
C GLU A 190 60.79 -159.74 1.51
N GLU A 191 59.95 -159.65 0.48
CA GLU A 191 59.89 -160.67 -0.60
C GLU A 191 60.84 -160.44 -1.82
N GLU A 192 61.99 -159.80 -1.63
CA GLU A 192 62.75 -159.19 -2.75
C GLU A 192 63.71 -160.14 -3.52
N MET A 193 64.46 -161.00 -2.83
CA MET A 193 65.71 -161.59 -3.37
C MET A 193 65.58 -162.71 -4.42
N GLU A 194 64.59 -163.62 -4.34
CA GLU A 194 64.49 -164.72 -5.33
C GLU A 194 64.18 -164.25 -6.76
N SER A 195 63.79 -162.98 -6.92
CA SER A 195 63.59 -162.37 -8.22
C SER A 195 64.89 -162.32 -9.06
N ASP A 196 66.06 -162.13 -8.43
CA ASP A 196 67.28 -161.61 -9.07
C ASP A 196 67.91 -162.51 -10.14
N LEU A 197 67.85 -163.84 -10.01
CA LEU A 197 68.47 -164.73 -11.01
C LEU A 197 67.61 -164.91 -12.28
N THR A 198 66.28 -164.93 -12.15
CA THR A 198 65.40 -164.88 -13.34
C THR A 198 65.36 -163.48 -13.95
N ILE A 199 65.56 -162.44 -13.13
CA ILE A 199 65.86 -161.09 -13.59
C ILE A 199 67.11 -161.09 -14.48
N ASN A 200 68.24 -161.68 -14.08
CA ASN A 200 69.50 -161.51 -14.82
C ASN A 200 69.49 -162.01 -16.29
N GLN A 201 68.89 -163.17 -16.61
CA GLN A 201 68.74 -163.57 -18.02
C GLN A 201 67.69 -162.74 -18.77
N ARG A 202 66.57 -162.40 -18.11
CA ARG A 202 65.61 -161.43 -18.67
C ARG A 202 66.29 -160.08 -18.93
N VAL A 203 67.23 -159.65 -18.09
CA VAL A 203 67.97 -158.39 -18.19
C VAL A 203 68.88 -158.35 -19.40
N TYR A 204 69.42 -159.47 -19.92
CA TYR A 204 70.19 -159.42 -21.17
C TYR A 204 69.28 -159.20 -22.40
N GLU A 205 68.20 -159.97 -22.54
CA GLU A 205 67.25 -159.77 -23.66
C GLU A 205 66.49 -158.45 -23.53
N LYS A 206 66.14 -158.07 -22.29
CA LYS A 206 65.59 -156.77 -21.96
C LYS A 206 66.58 -155.67 -22.32
N THR A 207 67.85 -155.69 -21.89
CA THR A 207 68.81 -154.64 -22.27
C THR A 207 69.04 -154.55 -23.79
N GLN A 208 68.84 -155.61 -24.57
CA GLN A 208 68.84 -155.50 -26.04
C GLN A 208 67.52 -154.94 -26.62
N LYS A 209 66.38 -155.08 -25.94
CA LYS A 209 65.12 -154.39 -26.25
C LYS A 209 65.18 -152.93 -25.79
N ASP A 210 65.51 -152.68 -24.52
CA ASP A 210 65.77 -151.37 -23.93
C ASP A 210 66.76 -150.58 -24.78
N ARG A 211 67.88 -151.17 -25.26
CA ARG A 211 68.81 -150.45 -26.15
C ARG A 211 68.18 -150.04 -27.49
N ARG A 212 67.20 -150.78 -28.02
CA ARG A 212 66.41 -150.34 -29.19
C ARG A 212 65.37 -149.30 -28.80
N GLN A 213 64.71 -149.45 -27.66
CA GLN A 213 63.73 -148.50 -27.12
C GLN A 213 64.39 -147.15 -26.82
N LEU A 214 65.49 -147.12 -26.06
CA LEU A 214 66.38 -145.97 -25.84
C LEU A 214 66.87 -145.34 -27.15
N ALA A 215 67.09 -146.10 -28.23
CA ALA A 215 67.45 -145.54 -29.53
C ALA A 215 66.26 -144.89 -30.27
N THR A 216 65.04 -145.40 -30.10
CA THR A 216 63.81 -144.75 -30.59
C THR A 216 63.37 -143.58 -29.71
N GLU A 217 63.52 -143.69 -28.40
CA GLU A 217 63.30 -142.63 -27.40
C GLU A 217 64.30 -141.51 -27.61
N LYS A 218 65.60 -141.79 -27.84
CA LYS A 218 66.56 -140.74 -28.22
C LYS A 218 66.12 -140.04 -29.50
N ARG A 219 65.61 -140.74 -30.53
CA ARG A 219 65.07 -140.08 -31.73
C ARG A 219 63.82 -139.24 -31.45
N GLN A 220 62.96 -139.66 -30.53
CA GLN A 220 61.80 -138.88 -30.09
C GLN A 220 62.22 -137.65 -29.27
N LEU A 221 63.23 -137.79 -28.41
CA LEU A 221 63.84 -136.71 -27.64
C LEU A 221 64.60 -135.74 -28.55
N ASP A 222 65.39 -136.21 -29.51
CA ASP A 222 66.07 -135.38 -30.52
C ASP A 222 65.03 -134.57 -31.34
N ALA A 223 63.89 -135.18 -31.69
CA ALA A 223 62.79 -134.49 -32.36
C ALA A 223 62.00 -133.53 -31.44
N PHE A 224 61.91 -133.83 -30.14
CA PHE A 224 61.32 -132.94 -29.13
C PHE A 224 62.22 -131.75 -28.83
N ILE A 225 63.54 -131.96 -28.73
CA ILE A 225 64.57 -130.93 -28.64
C ILE A 225 64.52 -130.04 -29.88
N TYR A 226 64.41 -130.60 -31.09
CA TYR A 226 64.23 -129.78 -32.30
C TYR A 226 62.98 -128.90 -32.22
N LYS A 227 61.83 -129.46 -31.79
CA LYS A 227 60.60 -128.67 -31.57
C LYS A 227 60.79 -127.58 -30.52
N LEU A 228 61.41 -127.88 -29.38
CA LEU A 228 61.72 -126.91 -28.35
C LEU A 228 62.67 -125.82 -28.86
N MET A 229 63.68 -126.16 -29.67
CA MET A 229 64.58 -125.17 -30.29
C MET A 229 63.83 -124.27 -31.29
N THR A 230 62.94 -124.82 -32.12
CA THR A 230 62.12 -124.00 -33.04
C THR A 230 61.13 -123.10 -32.29
N GLU A 231 60.56 -123.56 -31.18
CA GLU A 231 59.72 -122.71 -30.31
C GLU A 231 60.55 -121.67 -29.55
N THR A 232 61.77 -122.02 -29.13
CA THR A 232 62.71 -121.07 -28.49
C THR A 232 63.09 -119.97 -29.48
N TRP A 233 63.44 -120.31 -30.72
CA TRP A 233 63.73 -119.33 -31.76
C TRP A 233 62.51 -118.46 -32.11
N ARG A 234 61.29 -119.03 -32.18
CA ARG A 234 60.06 -118.24 -32.34
C ARG A 234 59.85 -117.27 -31.17
N LEU A 235 60.08 -117.72 -29.93
CA LEU A 235 59.95 -116.88 -28.74
C LEU A 235 61.08 -115.83 -28.64
N GLU A 236 62.29 -116.11 -29.15
CA GLU A 236 63.38 -115.14 -29.27
C GLU A 236 63.09 -114.08 -30.34
N GLU A 237 62.46 -114.45 -31.46
CA GLU A 237 62.00 -113.51 -32.49
C GLU A 237 60.80 -112.66 -32.00
N GLU A 238 59.86 -113.28 -31.27
CA GLU A 238 58.76 -112.57 -30.60
C GLU A 238 59.25 -111.64 -29.49
N LEU A 239 60.26 -112.04 -28.70
CA LEU A 239 60.92 -111.14 -27.74
C LEU A 239 61.65 -109.99 -28.46
N SER A 240 62.40 -110.27 -29.52
CA SER A 240 63.14 -109.23 -30.27
C SER A 240 62.21 -108.19 -30.91
N THR A 241 61.06 -108.64 -31.44
CA THR A 241 60.02 -107.74 -31.98
C THR A 241 59.29 -106.99 -30.88
N MET A 242 59.03 -107.59 -29.71
CA MET A 242 58.48 -106.89 -28.55
C MET A 242 59.45 -105.86 -27.98
N ASP A 243 60.76 -106.16 -27.87
CA ASP A 243 61.80 -105.19 -27.47
C ASP A 243 61.92 -104.04 -28.48
N MET A 244 61.68 -104.30 -29.77
CA MET A 244 61.60 -103.24 -30.78
C MET A 244 60.33 -102.38 -30.58
N HIS A 245 59.18 -102.99 -30.31
CA HIS A 245 57.95 -102.26 -29.98
C HIS A 245 58.07 -101.45 -28.69
N ILE A 246 58.73 -101.97 -27.65
CA ILE A 246 59.00 -101.27 -26.40
C ILE A 246 59.84 -100.02 -26.67
N ARG A 247 60.97 -100.14 -27.36
CA ARG A 247 61.82 -98.98 -27.72
C ARG A 247 61.07 -97.92 -28.52
N VAL A 248 60.29 -98.31 -29.53
CA VAL A 248 59.45 -97.35 -30.29
C VAL A 248 58.40 -96.67 -29.38
N LYS A 249 57.83 -97.38 -28.41
CA LYS A 249 56.87 -96.80 -27.44
C LYS A 249 57.55 -95.95 -26.38
N GLU A 250 58.81 -96.21 -26.05
CA GLU A 250 59.65 -95.36 -25.19
C GLU A 250 60.01 -94.07 -25.94
N GLU A 251 60.47 -94.13 -27.19
CA GLU A 251 60.72 -92.95 -28.03
C GLU A 251 59.45 -92.12 -28.29
N GLU A 252 58.28 -92.76 -28.47
CA GLU A 252 56.99 -92.05 -28.51
C GLU A 252 56.64 -91.40 -27.17
N ARG A 253 56.86 -92.10 -26.05
CA ARG A 253 56.61 -91.60 -24.70
C ARG A 253 57.51 -90.41 -24.35
N GLU A 254 58.79 -90.45 -24.71
CA GLU A 254 59.72 -89.33 -24.51
C GLU A 254 59.30 -88.12 -25.34
N ARG A 255 59.01 -88.29 -26.64
CA ARG A 255 58.48 -87.19 -27.48
C ARG A 255 57.16 -86.62 -26.97
N LEU A 256 56.28 -87.45 -26.39
CA LEU A 256 55.05 -86.98 -25.73
C LEU A 256 55.34 -86.28 -24.40
N ALA A 257 56.34 -86.72 -23.63
CA ALA A 257 56.78 -86.06 -22.40
C ALA A 257 57.38 -84.68 -22.70
N ASP A 258 58.25 -84.57 -23.71
CA ASP A 258 58.82 -83.31 -24.19
C ASP A 258 57.73 -82.34 -24.68
N ALA A 259 56.74 -82.86 -25.43
CA ALA A 259 55.60 -82.05 -25.87
C ALA A 259 54.72 -81.57 -24.69
N VAL A 260 54.56 -82.38 -23.65
CA VAL A 260 53.87 -81.99 -22.41
C VAL A 260 54.70 -80.98 -21.60
N VAL A 261 56.03 -81.12 -21.54
CA VAL A 261 56.92 -80.14 -20.89
C VAL A 261 56.88 -78.81 -21.64
N ALA A 262 56.96 -78.81 -22.96
CA ALA A 262 56.81 -77.60 -23.79
C ALA A 262 55.45 -76.94 -23.56
N SER A 263 54.35 -77.71 -23.61
CA SER A 263 53.00 -77.20 -23.35
C SER A 263 52.83 -76.65 -21.93
N ASN A 264 53.50 -77.24 -20.92
CA ASN A 264 53.51 -76.70 -19.56
C ASN A 264 54.30 -75.39 -19.47
N ILE A 265 55.43 -75.25 -20.18
CA ILE A 265 56.18 -73.99 -20.29
C ILE A 265 55.33 -72.91 -21.00
N ASP A 266 54.60 -73.26 -22.06
CA ASP A 266 53.68 -72.36 -22.75
C ASP A 266 52.53 -71.93 -21.80
N LEU A 267 51.95 -72.86 -21.04
CA LEU A 267 50.93 -72.54 -20.02
C LEU A 267 51.48 -71.65 -18.89
N GLU A 268 52.72 -71.87 -18.44
CA GLU A 268 53.36 -71.03 -17.43
C GLU A 268 53.67 -69.62 -17.97
N THR A 269 54.18 -69.50 -19.21
CA THR A 269 54.43 -68.19 -19.83
C THR A 269 53.12 -67.42 -20.01
N ILE A 270 52.06 -68.02 -20.56
CA ILE A 270 50.71 -67.44 -20.64
C ILE A 270 50.20 -67.03 -19.25
N ALA A 271 50.44 -67.84 -18.21
CA ALA A 271 50.07 -67.48 -16.84
C ALA A 271 50.92 -66.33 -16.27
N THR A 272 52.17 -66.14 -16.69
CA THR A 272 52.96 -64.93 -16.32
C THR A 272 52.49 -63.70 -17.09
N GLU A 273 52.20 -63.81 -18.38
CA GLU A 273 51.62 -62.72 -19.19
C GLU A 273 50.28 -62.27 -18.64
N HIS A 274 49.38 -63.20 -18.30
CA HIS A 274 48.09 -62.88 -17.69
C HIS A 274 48.24 -62.15 -16.33
N ARG A 275 49.23 -62.54 -15.49
CA ARG A 275 49.55 -61.80 -14.25
C ARG A 275 50.09 -60.40 -14.55
N CYS A 276 50.94 -60.24 -15.57
CA CYS A 276 51.49 -58.94 -15.98
C CYS A 276 50.41 -58.02 -16.56
N LEU A 277 49.52 -58.57 -17.40
CA LEU A 277 48.34 -57.87 -17.94
C LEU A 277 47.41 -57.43 -16.81
N LEU A 278 47.04 -58.32 -15.88
CA LEU A 278 46.26 -57.95 -14.69
C LEU A 278 46.95 -56.89 -13.83
N HIS A 279 48.27 -56.96 -13.64
CA HIS A 279 49.01 -55.92 -12.91
C HIS A 279 48.95 -54.57 -13.63
N SER A 280 49.18 -54.55 -14.95
CA SER A 280 49.10 -53.34 -15.77
C SER A 280 47.68 -52.75 -15.79
N TRP A 281 46.65 -53.58 -15.88
CA TRP A 281 45.25 -53.18 -15.84
C TRP A 281 44.85 -52.61 -14.48
N ASN A 282 45.25 -53.25 -13.38
CA ASN A 282 45.05 -52.71 -12.03
C ASN A 282 45.78 -51.37 -11.84
N SER A 283 47.00 -51.23 -12.38
CA SER A 283 47.74 -49.96 -12.37
C SER A 283 47.01 -48.87 -13.17
N LEU A 284 46.46 -49.20 -14.34
CA LEU A 284 45.61 -48.28 -15.13
C LEU A 284 44.32 -47.90 -14.40
N VAL A 285 43.64 -48.85 -13.73
CA VAL A 285 42.44 -48.59 -12.92
C VAL A 285 42.76 -47.68 -11.73
N VAL A 286 43.90 -47.87 -11.06
CA VAL A 286 44.38 -46.97 -9.99
C VAL A 286 44.74 -45.58 -10.55
N ALA A 287 45.37 -45.50 -11.72
CA ALA A 287 45.69 -44.23 -12.38
C ALA A 287 44.43 -43.47 -12.81
N ILE A 288 43.43 -44.15 -13.35
CA ILE A 288 42.10 -43.59 -13.67
C ILE A 288 41.41 -43.12 -12.38
N SER A 289 41.34 -43.97 -11.34
CA SER A 289 40.74 -43.60 -10.05
C SER A 289 41.40 -42.36 -9.42
N ASN A 290 42.73 -42.23 -9.53
CA ASN A 290 43.44 -41.05 -9.02
C ASN A 290 43.27 -39.82 -9.92
N ARG A 291 43.19 -39.98 -11.24
CA ARG A 291 42.81 -38.91 -12.17
C ARG A 291 41.39 -38.40 -11.88
N ASP A 292 40.45 -39.30 -11.61
CA ASP A 292 39.06 -38.94 -11.29
C ASP A 292 38.94 -38.24 -9.94
N LYS A 293 39.70 -38.66 -8.91
CA LYS A 293 39.83 -37.91 -7.63
C LYS A 293 40.42 -36.52 -7.83
N ASN A 294 41.43 -36.37 -8.68
CA ASN A 294 42.02 -35.08 -8.99
C ASN A 294 41.04 -34.19 -9.77
N TYR A 295 40.23 -34.78 -10.65
CA TYR A 295 39.18 -34.09 -11.40
C TYR A 295 38.01 -33.67 -10.49
N THR A 296 37.56 -34.50 -9.54
CA THR A 296 36.54 -34.10 -8.56
C THR A 296 37.06 -33.02 -7.61
N ALA A 297 38.31 -33.12 -7.13
CA ALA A 297 38.93 -32.05 -6.34
C ALA A 297 39.01 -30.73 -7.12
N SER A 298 39.45 -30.76 -8.38
CA SER A 298 39.50 -29.59 -9.27
C SER A 298 38.11 -28.99 -9.55
N ARG A 299 37.09 -29.85 -9.67
CA ARG A 299 35.68 -29.45 -9.85
C ARG A 299 35.12 -28.81 -8.58
N ASP A 300 35.43 -29.34 -7.41
CA ASP A 300 35.01 -28.79 -6.12
C ASP A 300 35.70 -27.45 -5.85
N GLU A 301 36.97 -27.29 -6.23
CA GLU A 301 37.67 -26.00 -6.20
C GLU A 301 37.06 -24.99 -7.18
N LEU A 302 36.76 -25.40 -8.41
CA LEU A 302 36.06 -24.56 -9.38
C LEU A 302 34.67 -24.15 -8.89
N GLN A 303 33.94 -25.05 -8.20
CA GLN A 303 32.64 -24.73 -7.58
C GLN A 303 32.77 -23.79 -6.39
N LYS A 304 33.82 -23.91 -5.55
CA LYS A 304 34.15 -22.93 -4.50
C LYS A 304 34.47 -21.57 -5.12
N LEU A 305 35.28 -21.51 -6.17
CA LEU A 305 35.62 -20.28 -6.88
C LEU A 305 34.39 -19.62 -7.52
N GLN A 306 33.48 -20.40 -8.13
CA GLN A 306 32.21 -19.89 -8.64
C GLN A 306 31.31 -19.33 -7.54
N ASN A 307 31.26 -19.96 -6.37
CA ASN A 307 30.49 -19.46 -5.23
C ASN A 307 31.13 -18.19 -4.61
N ASN A 308 32.46 -18.12 -4.53
CA ASN A 308 33.17 -16.91 -4.12
C ASN A 308 32.95 -15.76 -5.11
N LEU A 309 32.96 -16.04 -6.42
CA LEU A 309 32.66 -15.05 -7.46
C LEU A 309 31.21 -14.57 -7.38
N ARG A 310 30.25 -15.44 -7.03
CA ARG A 310 28.86 -15.04 -6.71
C ARG A 310 28.78 -14.16 -5.46
N SER A 311 29.53 -14.45 -4.40
CA SER A 311 29.61 -13.59 -3.20
C SER A 311 30.17 -12.22 -3.56
N LEU A 312 31.32 -12.17 -4.24
CA LEU A 312 31.94 -10.94 -4.71
C LEU A 312 31.02 -10.16 -5.67
N SER A 313 30.24 -10.83 -6.53
CA SER A 313 29.24 -10.16 -7.36
C SER A 313 28.11 -9.55 -6.51
N ALA A 314 27.63 -10.25 -5.47
CA ALA A 314 26.62 -9.73 -4.56
C ALA A 314 27.15 -8.57 -3.70
N GLU A 315 28.42 -8.62 -3.27
CA GLU A 315 29.12 -7.54 -2.58
C GLU A 315 29.35 -6.33 -3.50
N VAL A 316 29.69 -6.56 -4.77
CA VAL A 316 29.78 -5.53 -5.82
C VAL A 316 28.40 -4.92 -6.11
N ASP A 317 27.33 -5.71 -6.17
CA ASP A 317 25.98 -5.17 -6.39
C ASP A 317 25.40 -4.49 -5.14
N GLN A 318 25.80 -4.91 -3.94
CA GLN A 318 25.52 -4.19 -2.69
C GLN A 318 26.27 -2.86 -2.61
N THR A 319 27.55 -2.83 -2.96
CA THR A 319 28.34 -1.58 -2.99
C THR A 319 27.89 -0.64 -4.10
N LYS A 320 27.46 -1.14 -5.27
CA LYS A 320 26.72 -0.34 -6.27
C LYS A 320 25.47 0.29 -5.67
N ARG A 321 24.60 -0.49 -5.01
CA ARG A 321 23.36 0.04 -4.38
C ARG A 321 23.63 1.05 -3.25
N LEU A 322 24.77 0.95 -2.57
CA LEU A 322 25.22 1.97 -1.62
C LEU A 322 25.72 3.22 -2.36
N CYS A 323 26.50 3.05 -3.43
CA CYS A 323 26.95 4.15 -4.28
C CYS A 323 25.77 4.88 -4.95
N GLU A 324 24.75 4.17 -5.46
CA GLU A 324 23.50 4.74 -5.98
C GLU A 324 22.75 5.56 -4.92
N LYS A 325 22.75 5.11 -3.65
CA LYS A 325 22.19 5.89 -2.54
C LYS A 325 22.99 7.14 -2.24
N GLU A 326 24.32 7.05 -2.19
CA GLU A 326 25.17 8.22 -1.94
C GLU A 326 25.25 9.19 -3.13
N MET A 327 25.06 8.69 -4.36
CA MET A 327 24.80 9.54 -5.53
C MET A 327 23.44 10.24 -5.38
N GLY A 328 22.39 9.53 -4.95
CA GLY A 328 21.06 10.10 -4.71
C GLY A 328 20.96 11.04 -3.51
N THR A 329 21.85 10.95 -2.50
CA THR A 329 21.99 11.97 -1.44
C THR A 329 22.80 13.16 -1.96
N ASN A 330 23.88 12.92 -2.69
CA ASN A 330 24.69 13.98 -3.32
C ASN A 330 23.89 14.79 -4.35
N GLU A 331 23.07 14.17 -5.19
CA GLU A 331 22.15 14.86 -6.12
C GLU A 331 21.20 15.81 -5.36
N ARG A 332 20.60 15.36 -4.26
CA ARG A 332 19.74 16.20 -3.41
C ARG A 332 20.52 17.35 -2.73
N LEU A 333 21.75 17.10 -2.31
CA LEU A 333 22.63 18.12 -1.73
C LEU A 333 23.09 19.14 -2.78
N VAL A 334 23.30 18.71 -4.04
CA VAL A 334 23.58 19.58 -5.18
C VAL A 334 22.34 20.40 -5.55
N ASP A 335 21.15 19.79 -5.64
CA ASP A 335 19.89 20.52 -5.86
C ASP A 335 19.64 21.56 -4.76
N PHE A 336 19.86 21.19 -3.49
CA PHE A 336 19.71 22.09 -2.35
C PHE A 336 20.76 23.21 -2.38
N LYS A 337 22.02 22.91 -2.72
CA LYS A 337 23.06 23.92 -2.94
C LYS A 337 22.73 24.85 -4.10
N CYS A 338 22.16 24.34 -5.19
CA CYS A 338 21.74 25.14 -6.34
C CYS A 338 20.58 26.07 -5.97
N ARG A 339 19.62 25.62 -5.15
CA ARG A 339 18.56 26.48 -4.60
C ARG A 339 19.13 27.59 -3.72
N ILE A 340 19.99 27.24 -2.75
CA ILE A 340 20.70 28.23 -1.93
C ILE A 340 21.51 29.19 -2.79
N GLN A 341 22.17 28.72 -3.86
CA GLN A 341 22.88 29.60 -4.79
C GLN A 341 21.92 30.55 -5.52
N THR A 342 20.75 30.08 -5.99
CA THR A 342 19.75 30.99 -6.60
C THR A 342 19.17 31.97 -5.58
N ASP A 343 19.04 31.59 -4.32
CA ASP A 343 18.58 32.46 -3.22
C ASP A 343 19.65 33.51 -2.87
N VAL A 344 20.93 33.12 -2.87
CA VAL A 344 22.08 34.03 -2.74
C VAL A 344 22.18 34.97 -3.95
N ASP A 345 22.03 34.47 -5.18
CA ASP A 345 22.13 35.28 -6.39
C ASP A 345 20.94 36.25 -6.52
N THR A 346 19.75 35.88 -6.04
CA THR A 346 18.57 36.77 -6.02
C THR A 346 18.62 37.78 -4.89
N THR A 347 19.06 37.39 -3.68
CA THR A 347 19.30 38.36 -2.60
C THR A 347 20.43 39.33 -2.94
N ALA A 348 21.51 38.88 -3.59
CA ALA A 348 22.55 39.75 -4.13
C ALA A 348 22.01 40.73 -5.19
N ARG A 349 21.16 40.27 -6.12
CA ARG A 349 20.46 41.13 -7.10
C ARG A 349 19.51 42.13 -6.43
N ASN A 350 18.84 41.74 -5.36
CA ASN A 350 17.97 42.63 -4.59
C ASN A 350 18.81 43.71 -3.87
N ILE A 351 19.92 43.33 -3.21
CA ILE A 351 20.87 44.26 -2.59
C ILE A 351 21.46 45.23 -3.62
N GLU A 352 21.87 44.75 -4.80
CA GLU A 352 22.33 45.56 -5.94
C GLU A 352 21.25 46.56 -6.39
N SER A 353 19.96 46.17 -6.34
CA SER A 353 18.83 47.04 -6.70
C SER A 353 18.48 48.06 -5.62
N GLU A 354 18.52 47.70 -4.33
CA GLU A 354 18.34 48.63 -3.22
C GLU A 354 19.50 49.61 -3.13
N LYS A 355 20.73 49.16 -3.39
CA LYS A 355 21.89 50.05 -3.50
C LYS A 355 21.68 51.09 -4.60
N LYS A 356 21.26 50.68 -5.81
CA LYS A 356 20.94 51.62 -6.90
C LYS A 356 19.78 52.58 -6.56
N LYS A 357 18.82 52.17 -5.72
CA LYS A 357 17.79 53.07 -5.18
C LYS A 357 18.41 54.07 -4.18
N CYS A 358 19.30 53.62 -3.29
CA CYS A 358 20.04 54.51 -2.39
C CYS A 358 20.90 55.51 -3.16
N ASP A 359 21.73 55.06 -4.11
CA ASP A 359 22.57 55.91 -4.96
C ASP A 359 21.72 56.96 -5.71
N HIS A 360 20.53 56.58 -6.20
CA HIS A 360 19.57 57.48 -6.86
C HIS A 360 18.86 58.45 -5.90
N LEU A 361 18.56 58.00 -4.67
CA LEU A 361 18.00 58.86 -3.63
C LEU A 361 19.04 59.87 -3.14
N GLU A 362 20.30 59.46 -2.97
CA GLU A 362 21.43 60.32 -2.63
C GLU A 362 21.70 61.35 -3.75
N SER A 363 21.71 60.91 -5.01
CA SER A 363 21.77 61.82 -6.16
C SER A 363 20.58 62.79 -6.21
N LYS A 364 19.39 62.38 -5.75
CA LYS A 364 18.23 63.26 -5.63
C LYS A 364 18.35 64.24 -4.48
N THR A 365 18.80 63.82 -3.30
CA THR A 365 19.01 64.73 -2.15
C THR A 365 20.10 65.76 -2.47
N ASN A 366 21.17 65.35 -3.15
CA ASN A 366 22.21 66.26 -3.62
C ASN A 366 21.68 67.22 -4.70
N CYS A 367 20.80 66.76 -5.60
CA CYS A 367 20.12 67.65 -6.55
C CYS A 367 19.20 68.66 -5.86
N THR A 368 18.40 68.23 -4.86
CA THR A 368 17.57 69.15 -4.08
C THR A 368 18.39 70.10 -3.22
N GLN A 369 19.55 69.68 -2.69
CA GLN A 369 20.46 70.58 -1.97
C GLN A 369 21.02 71.65 -2.92
N ASN A 370 21.51 71.26 -4.10
CA ASN A 370 21.97 72.22 -5.11
C ASN A 370 20.86 73.20 -5.53
N LEU A 371 19.61 72.76 -5.60
CA LEU A 371 18.45 73.64 -5.87
C LEU A 371 18.11 74.56 -4.68
N ILE A 372 18.27 74.10 -3.44
CA ILE A 372 18.16 74.94 -2.24
C ILE A 372 19.26 76.01 -2.24
N ASP A 373 20.51 75.63 -2.45
CA ASP A 373 21.66 76.54 -2.51
C ASP A 373 21.50 77.59 -3.63
N GLN A 374 20.98 77.19 -4.79
CA GLN A 374 20.64 78.09 -5.90
C GLN A 374 19.47 79.03 -5.56
N THR A 375 18.36 78.53 -5.01
CA THR A 375 17.22 79.37 -4.62
C THR A 375 17.57 80.33 -3.47
N GLU A 376 18.45 79.94 -2.55
CA GLU A 376 19.03 80.84 -1.56
C GLU A 376 19.89 81.94 -2.21
N ALA A 377 20.70 81.62 -3.21
CA ALA A 377 21.48 82.60 -3.96
C ALA A 377 20.57 83.57 -4.74
N ASP A 378 19.52 83.06 -5.38
CA ASP A 378 18.51 83.89 -6.05
C ASP A 378 17.73 84.78 -5.06
N ILE A 379 17.38 84.29 -3.87
CA ILE A 379 16.76 85.12 -2.82
C ILE A 379 17.73 86.23 -2.36
N LYS A 380 19.03 85.94 -2.24
CA LYS A 380 20.07 86.94 -1.91
C LYS A 380 20.21 87.98 -3.04
N LEU A 381 20.14 87.58 -4.31
CA LEU A 381 20.09 88.50 -5.45
C LEU A 381 18.80 89.33 -5.48
N LYS A 382 17.62 88.72 -5.33
CA LYS A 382 16.32 89.41 -5.37
C LYS A 382 16.08 90.33 -4.18
N THR A 383 16.68 90.07 -3.03
CA THR A 383 16.66 91.04 -1.91
C THR A 383 17.54 92.26 -2.19
N ILE A 384 18.69 92.09 -2.84
CA ILE A 384 19.53 93.21 -3.32
C ILE A 384 18.81 94.00 -4.43
N GLU A 385 18.23 93.33 -5.44
CA GLU A 385 17.42 93.99 -6.47
C GLU A 385 16.24 94.75 -5.88
N ASN A 386 15.52 94.19 -4.89
CA ASN A 386 14.39 94.86 -4.24
C ASN A 386 14.85 96.10 -3.44
N ALA A 387 16.02 96.05 -2.80
CA ALA A 387 16.61 97.25 -2.17
C ALA A 387 16.97 98.33 -3.22
N GLN A 388 17.52 97.94 -4.37
CA GLN A 388 17.80 98.86 -5.49
C GLN A 388 16.51 99.42 -6.09
N LYS A 389 15.47 98.61 -6.31
CA LYS A 389 14.18 99.07 -6.85
C LYS A 389 13.39 99.94 -5.88
N LYS A 390 13.55 99.77 -4.57
CA LYS A 390 13.04 100.74 -3.58
C LYS A 390 13.76 102.08 -3.69
N TYR A 391 15.08 102.09 -3.83
CA TYR A 391 15.84 103.33 -4.04
C TYR A 391 15.48 104.02 -5.36
N GLU A 392 15.33 103.27 -6.47
CA GLU A 392 14.81 103.80 -7.74
C GLU A 392 13.39 104.36 -7.59
N LEU A 393 12.50 103.67 -6.86
CA LEU A 393 11.13 104.14 -6.61
C LEU A 393 11.11 105.43 -5.78
N ASP A 394 11.95 105.55 -4.75
CA ASP A 394 12.10 106.77 -3.95
C ASP A 394 12.67 107.96 -4.75
N VAL A 395 13.38 107.70 -5.86
CA VAL A 395 13.78 108.73 -6.82
C VAL A 395 12.63 109.06 -7.77
N LEU A 396 11.98 108.04 -8.35
CA LEU A 396 10.86 108.20 -9.27
C LEU A 396 9.64 108.89 -8.63
N ILE A 397 9.37 108.70 -7.33
CA ILE A 397 8.33 109.45 -6.61
C ILE A 397 8.66 110.96 -6.64
N LYS A 398 9.91 111.34 -6.36
CA LYS A 398 10.39 112.74 -6.41
C LYS A 398 10.46 113.32 -7.82
N GLU A 399 10.43 112.48 -8.85
CA GLU A 399 10.30 112.90 -10.25
C GLU A 399 8.83 113.01 -10.67
N CYS A 400 7.97 112.08 -10.25
CA CYS A 400 6.51 112.16 -10.43
C CYS A 400 5.92 113.42 -9.78
N GLU A 401 6.38 113.82 -8.59
CA GLU A 401 5.99 115.09 -7.96
C GLU A 401 6.31 116.31 -8.84
N LYS A 402 7.48 116.32 -9.51
CA LYS A 402 7.85 117.37 -10.48
C LYS A 402 7.07 117.27 -11.79
N LEU A 403 6.80 116.06 -12.28
CA LEU A 403 6.06 115.84 -13.52
C LEU A 403 4.57 116.16 -13.37
N LEU A 404 3.97 115.98 -12.19
CA LEU A 404 2.61 116.43 -11.89
C LEU A 404 2.50 117.96 -11.92
N TYR A 405 3.50 118.67 -11.36
CA TYR A 405 3.61 120.13 -11.47
C TYR A 405 3.70 120.57 -12.95
N ASN A 406 4.54 119.91 -13.76
CA ASN A 406 4.69 120.22 -15.18
C ASN A 406 3.44 119.86 -16.02
N LYS A 407 2.75 118.74 -15.73
CA LYS A 407 1.56 118.29 -16.48
C LYS A 407 0.44 119.33 -16.45
N ALA A 408 0.22 119.96 -15.29
CA ALA A 408 -0.78 121.01 -15.13
C ALA A 408 -0.57 122.19 -16.12
N GLN A 409 0.66 122.43 -16.56
CA GLN A 409 1.03 123.48 -17.53
C GLN A 409 0.84 123.07 -19.01
N VAL A 410 0.60 121.78 -19.29
CA VAL A 410 0.53 121.23 -20.66
C VAL A 410 -0.91 120.86 -21.05
N ASP A 411 -1.74 120.39 -20.12
CA ASP A 411 -3.17 120.13 -20.39
C ASP A 411 -3.90 121.40 -20.89
N GLU A 412 -3.49 122.59 -20.42
CA GLU A 412 -3.97 123.91 -20.87
C GLU A 412 -3.63 124.23 -22.35
N GLN A 413 -2.67 123.51 -22.94
CA GLN A 413 -2.22 123.71 -24.33
C GLN A 413 -2.96 122.78 -25.30
N ILE A 414 -3.18 121.51 -24.91
CA ILE A 414 -3.70 120.45 -25.79
C ILE A 414 -5.12 120.74 -26.30
N LEU A 415 -5.96 121.40 -25.49
CA LEU A 415 -7.32 121.79 -25.86
C LEU A 415 -7.42 122.62 -27.16
N LYS A 416 -6.32 123.24 -27.61
CA LYS A 416 -6.28 124.10 -28.80
C LYS A 416 -6.02 123.36 -30.13
N MET A 417 -5.70 122.06 -30.10
CA MET A 417 -5.25 121.32 -31.30
C MET A 417 -6.21 120.22 -31.80
N LEU A 418 -7.29 119.95 -31.08
CA LEU A 418 -8.19 118.82 -31.40
C LEU A 418 -9.17 119.08 -32.55
N GLU A 419 -9.21 120.30 -33.09
CA GLU A 419 -10.25 120.74 -34.05
C GLU A 419 -9.95 120.38 -35.53
N GLU A 420 -8.74 119.94 -35.89
CA GLU A 420 -8.25 119.97 -37.29
C GLU A 420 -8.33 118.64 -38.11
N GLN A 421 -8.49 117.45 -37.51
CA GLN A 421 -8.05 116.18 -38.15
C GLN A 421 -9.03 115.36 -39.04
N PHE A 422 -10.24 115.82 -39.36
CA PHE A 422 -11.36 114.90 -39.67
C PHE A 422 -11.48 114.29 -41.13
N THR A 423 -10.47 114.26 -42.03
CA THR A 423 -10.75 114.11 -43.50
C THR A 423 -9.79 113.31 -44.44
N ASN A 424 -10.02 111.98 -44.70
CA ASN A 424 -9.83 111.17 -45.97
C ASN A 424 -9.32 109.69 -45.82
N ASN A 425 -9.58 108.76 -46.80
CA ASN A 425 -9.10 107.35 -46.82
C ASN A 425 -9.20 106.60 -48.22
N LYS A 426 -8.34 105.58 -48.54
CA LYS A 426 -8.38 104.70 -49.75
C LYS A 426 -7.33 103.52 -49.75
N ALA A 427 -7.70 102.21 -49.87
CA ALA A 427 -6.67 101.11 -49.88
C ALA A 427 -6.90 99.73 -50.60
N ALA A 428 -8.10 99.13 -50.60
CA ALA A 428 -8.24 97.65 -50.44
C ALA A 428 -8.08 96.66 -51.66
N LYS A 429 -7.34 96.92 -52.75
CA LYS A 429 -7.52 96.16 -54.03
C LYS A 429 -6.48 95.10 -54.49
N TYR A 430 -5.40 94.79 -53.77
CA TYR A 430 -4.22 94.13 -54.40
C TYR A 430 -4.09 92.58 -54.30
N LEU A 431 -4.71 91.90 -53.32
CA LEU A 431 -4.27 90.56 -52.88
C LEU A 431 -4.63 89.35 -53.78
N HIS A 432 -5.59 89.47 -54.70
CA HIS A 432 -6.31 88.29 -55.22
C HIS A 432 -5.57 87.41 -56.27
N LYS A 433 -4.36 87.79 -56.71
CA LYS A 433 -3.72 87.23 -57.92
C LYS A 433 -2.84 85.98 -57.68
N LEU A 434 -2.22 85.86 -56.50
CA LEU A 434 -1.06 84.96 -56.27
C LEU A 434 -1.39 83.46 -56.17
N VAL A 435 -2.63 83.09 -55.83
CA VAL A 435 -3.00 81.71 -55.42
C VAL A 435 -3.00 80.70 -56.57
N ARG A 436 -2.95 81.14 -57.84
CA ARG A 436 -3.25 80.27 -58.99
C ARG A 436 -2.08 79.40 -59.48
N GLU A 437 -0.83 79.88 -59.36
CA GLU A 437 0.35 79.22 -59.96
C GLU A 437 0.76 77.91 -59.28
N VAL A 438 0.52 77.78 -57.96
CA VAL A 438 1.08 76.68 -57.14
C VAL A 438 0.55 75.29 -57.53
N LYS A 439 -0.66 75.18 -58.09
CA LYS A 439 -1.29 73.88 -58.37
C LYS A 439 -0.73 73.12 -59.57
N GLU A 440 -0.08 73.80 -60.51
CA GLU A 440 0.28 73.21 -61.81
C GLU A 440 1.56 72.35 -61.72
N ASN A 441 2.51 72.74 -60.86
CA ASN A 441 3.80 72.05 -60.70
C ASN A 441 3.68 70.62 -60.16
N ASN A 442 2.72 70.35 -59.26
CA ASN A 442 2.68 69.08 -58.51
C ASN A 442 2.42 67.86 -59.41
N ARG A 443 1.63 68.03 -60.48
CA ARG A 443 1.22 66.95 -61.40
C ARG A 443 2.35 66.43 -62.29
N ASN A 444 3.42 67.21 -62.47
CA ASN A 444 4.53 66.83 -63.33
C ASN A 444 5.51 65.83 -62.67
N LEU A 445 5.55 65.78 -61.33
CA LEU A 445 6.48 64.91 -60.59
C LEU A 445 6.06 63.43 -60.63
N GLU A 446 4.77 63.14 -60.48
CA GLU A 446 4.22 61.77 -60.47
C GLU A 446 4.59 60.99 -61.75
N ILE A 447 4.56 61.66 -62.90
CA ILE A 447 4.89 61.10 -64.22
C ILE A 447 6.38 60.67 -64.34
N THR A 448 7.27 61.24 -63.52
CA THR A 448 8.70 60.87 -63.53
C THR A 448 8.98 59.59 -62.75
N LEU A 449 8.23 59.33 -61.68
CA LEU A 449 8.48 58.21 -60.76
C LEU A 449 8.24 56.86 -61.44
N ALA A 450 7.08 56.71 -62.12
CA ALA A 450 6.71 55.50 -62.86
C ALA A 450 7.67 55.12 -64.01
N LYS A 451 8.52 56.05 -64.48
CA LYS A 451 9.57 55.76 -65.48
C LYS A 451 10.79 55.09 -64.88
N VAL A 452 11.11 55.36 -63.61
CA VAL A 452 12.25 54.78 -62.91
C VAL A 452 11.99 53.32 -62.55
N GLU A 453 10.79 53.01 -62.08
CA GLU A 453 10.37 51.64 -61.71
C GLU A 453 10.47 50.68 -62.90
N ASN A 454 10.03 51.12 -64.09
CA ASN A 454 10.08 50.32 -65.31
C ASN A 454 11.53 50.11 -65.81
N SER A 455 12.44 51.06 -65.55
CA SER A 455 13.88 50.88 -65.82
C SER A 455 14.53 49.84 -64.90
N ASN A 456 14.05 49.71 -63.66
CA ASN A 456 14.58 48.75 -62.68
C ASN A 456 14.19 47.30 -63.02
N ALA A 457 13.00 47.09 -63.61
CA ALA A 457 12.55 45.78 -64.06
C ALA A 457 13.45 45.21 -65.18
N ASN A 458 13.83 46.03 -66.17
CA ASN A 458 14.70 45.61 -67.26
C ASN A 458 16.11 45.20 -66.77
N ALA A 459 16.69 45.93 -65.82
CA ALA A 459 18.01 45.62 -65.27
C ALA A 459 18.07 44.25 -64.57
N LEU A 460 16.97 43.81 -63.93
CA LEU A 460 16.89 42.48 -63.32
C LEU A 460 16.89 41.35 -64.36
N MET A 461 16.18 41.52 -65.48
CA MET A 461 16.18 40.55 -66.58
C MET A 461 17.57 40.42 -67.22
N GLU A 462 18.30 41.53 -67.35
CA GLU A 462 19.66 41.56 -67.90
C GLU A 462 20.68 40.83 -67.00
N ILE A 463 20.50 40.88 -65.68
CA ILE A 463 21.29 40.09 -64.71
C ILE A 463 21.04 38.59 -64.84
N GLU A 464 19.80 38.15 -65.10
CA GLU A 464 19.51 36.72 -65.31
C GLU A 464 20.06 36.21 -66.65
N ALA A 465 19.99 37.02 -67.71
CA ALA A 465 20.63 36.69 -68.99
C ALA A 465 22.15 36.46 -68.85
N GLN A 466 22.84 37.31 -68.07
CA GLN A 466 24.28 37.16 -67.82
C GLN A 466 24.65 35.95 -66.95
N LYS A 467 23.74 35.47 -66.09
CA LYS A 467 23.95 34.19 -65.37
C LYS A 467 23.95 33.01 -66.34
N GLY A 468 23.03 32.99 -67.30
CA GLY A 468 22.99 31.97 -68.36
C GLY A 468 24.28 31.95 -69.19
N ALA A 469 24.77 33.11 -69.61
CA ALA A 469 26.03 33.23 -70.35
C ALA A 469 27.24 32.66 -69.56
N ASN A 470 27.31 32.90 -68.24
CA ASN A 470 28.37 32.32 -67.41
C ASN A 470 28.34 30.79 -67.40
N GLU A 471 27.16 30.15 -67.32
CA GLU A 471 27.06 28.68 -67.38
C GLU A 471 27.54 28.11 -68.72
N GLU A 472 27.37 28.84 -69.84
CA GLU A 472 27.90 28.43 -71.14
C GLU A 472 29.44 28.57 -71.19
N THR A 473 30.02 29.63 -70.62
CA THR A 473 31.49 29.73 -70.50
C THR A 473 32.09 28.63 -69.62
N GLN A 474 31.37 28.20 -68.58
CA GLN A 474 31.76 27.09 -67.72
C GLN A 474 31.80 25.75 -68.49
N ARG A 475 30.93 25.56 -69.50
CA ARG A 475 30.99 24.41 -70.42
C ARG A 475 32.19 24.51 -71.36
N PHE A 476 32.50 25.70 -71.86
CA PHE A 476 33.66 25.93 -72.74
C PHE A 476 34.99 25.61 -72.04
N LEU A 477 35.09 25.88 -70.72
CA LEU A 477 36.25 25.49 -69.91
C LEU A 477 36.49 23.96 -69.88
N ASN A 478 35.42 23.17 -69.89
CA ASN A 478 35.54 21.71 -69.96
C ASN A 478 35.95 21.21 -71.36
N GLU A 479 35.70 21.98 -72.41
CA GLU A 479 36.21 21.69 -73.75
C GLU A 479 37.74 21.93 -73.82
N VAL A 480 38.26 22.89 -73.06
CA VAL A 480 39.71 23.12 -72.91
C VAL A 480 40.40 21.94 -72.20
N LEU A 481 39.71 21.22 -71.30
CA LEU A 481 40.27 19.99 -70.70
C LEU A 481 40.53 18.87 -71.73
N LYS A 482 39.84 18.85 -72.89
CA LYS A 482 40.18 17.94 -74.00
C LYS A 482 41.48 18.33 -74.71
N GLN A 483 41.99 19.56 -74.53
CA GLN A 483 43.31 19.94 -75.03
C GLN A 483 44.44 19.29 -74.21
N LEU A 484 44.13 18.60 -73.11
CA LEU A 484 45.05 17.69 -72.44
C LEU A 484 45.39 16.45 -73.29
N ASN A 485 44.68 16.19 -74.40
CA ASN A 485 45.09 15.20 -75.42
C ASN A 485 46.51 15.47 -75.96
N ASN A 486 47.06 16.67 -75.81
CA ASN A 486 48.49 16.95 -76.07
C ASN A 486 49.47 16.07 -75.25
N LEU A 487 49.03 15.45 -74.15
CA LEU A 487 49.83 14.46 -73.42
C LEU A 487 49.84 13.07 -74.08
N GLU A 488 48.84 12.71 -74.90
CA GLU A 488 48.87 11.47 -75.69
C GLU A 488 49.87 11.55 -76.85
N ASP A 489 50.14 12.74 -77.39
CA ASP A 489 51.14 12.92 -78.44
C ASP A 489 52.59 12.75 -77.93
N GLN A 490 52.83 12.95 -76.62
CA GLN A 490 54.12 12.65 -76.00
C GLN A 490 54.39 11.14 -75.92
N LEU A 491 53.35 10.31 -75.81
CA LEU A 491 53.46 8.85 -75.82
C LEU A 491 53.88 8.30 -77.19
N LYS A 492 53.43 8.93 -78.28
CA LYS A 492 53.73 8.50 -79.66
C LYS A 492 55.22 8.64 -80.01
N ALA A 493 55.93 9.58 -79.37
CA ALA A 493 57.37 9.74 -79.55
C ALA A 493 58.19 8.53 -79.04
N LEU A 494 57.73 7.87 -77.96
CA LEU A 494 58.44 6.73 -77.38
C LEU A 494 58.36 5.46 -78.24
N HIS A 495 57.25 5.24 -78.96
CA HIS A 495 57.12 4.08 -79.86
C HIS A 495 58.07 4.13 -81.06
N GLN A 496 58.45 5.31 -81.54
CA GLN A 496 59.33 5.45 -82.71
C GLN A 496 60.78 5.00 -82.43
N GLU A 497 61.20 4.94 -81.16
CA GLU A 497 62.52 4.42 -80.79
C GLU A 497 62.56 2.87 -80.71
N GLU A 498 61.40 2.23 -80.54
CA GLU A 498 61.25 0.77 -80.48
C GLU A 498 61.49 0.10 -81.85
N GLU A 499 60.89 0.63 -82.92
CA GLU A 499 61.05 0.11 -84.29
C GLU A 499 62.52 0.10 -84.75
N ARG A 500 63.30 1.09 -84.30
CA ARG A 500 64.72 1.25 -84.67
C ARG A 500 65.59 0.07 -84.20
N LEU A 501 65.22 -0.60 -83.10
CA LEU A 501 65.93 -1.77 -82.60
C LEU A 501 65.61 -3.03 -83.39
N GLN A 502 64.39 -3.15 -83.92
CA GLN A 502 63.90 -4.34 -84.60
C GLN A 502 64.64 -4.61 -85.93
N PHE A 503 64.98 -3.55 -86.67
CA PHE A 503 65.71 -3.63 -87.96
C PHE A 503 67.11 -4.25 -87.84
N TYR A 504 67.75 -4.16 -86.66
CA TYR A 504 69.10 -4.69 -86.45
C TYR A 504 69.14 -6.23 -86.43
N ALA A 505 68.07 -6.89 -85.95
CA ALA A 505 68.02 -8.34 -85.77
C ALA A 505 68.01 -9.10 -87.11
N SER A 506 67.22 -8.64 -88.09
CA SER A 506 67.01 -9.33 -89.38
C SER A 506 68.30 -9.53 -90.19
N ARG A 507 69.33 -8.70 -89.95
CA ARG A 507 70.62 -8.78 -90.66
C ARG A 507 71.41 -10.04 -90.32
N LYS A 508 71.21 -10.65 -89.14
CA LYS A 508 71.99 -11.81 -88.68
C LYS A 508 71.49 -13.17 -89.19
N GLN A 509 70.24 -13.26 -89.64
CA GLN A 509 69.64 -14.51 -90.14
C GLN A 509 70.30 -15.03 -91.45
N ARG A 510 70.97 -14.14 -92.20
CA ARG A 510 71.39 -14.40 -93.59
C ARG A 510 72.70 -15.18 -93.72
N ASP A 511 73.56 -15.10 -92.70
CA ASP A 511 74.91 -15.71 -92.71
C ASP A 511 74.87 -17.25 -92.62
N PHE A 512 73.79 -17.82 -92.05
CA PHE A 512 73.69 -19.25 -91.70
C PHE A 512 73.59 -20.19 -92.92
N ASN A 513 72.90 -19.77 -93.99
CA ASN A 513 72.53 -20.65 -95.11
C ASN A 513 73.71 -21.09 -96.01
N ILE A 514 74.91 -20.53 -95.81
CA ILE A 514 76.07 -20.77 -96.69
C ILE A 514 76.79 -22.10 -96.37
N LEU A 515 76.67 -22.64 -95.15
CA LEU A 515 77.40 -23.86 -94.75
C LEU A 515 76.86 -25.15 -95.38
N THR A 516 75.57 -25.21 -95.70
CA THR A 516 74.85 -26.45 -96.06
C THR A 516 75.37 -27.11 -97.35
N HIS A 517 75.94 -26.36 -98.28
CA HIS A 517 76.32 -26.84 -99.62
C HIS A 517 77.58 -27.74 -99.66
N LYS A 518 78.29 -27.93 -98.54
CA LYS A 518 79.57 -28.66 -98.53
C LYS A 518 79.46 -30.19 -98.42
N LEU A 519 78.26 -30.78 -98.34
CA LEU A 519 78.07 -32.21 -98.03
C LEU A 519 77.94 -33.16 -99.25
N GLU A 520 77.66 -32.66 -100.44
CA GLU A 520 77.18 -33.50 -101.56
C GLU A 520 78.28 -34.26 -102.35
N VAL A 521 79.56 -33.99 -102.10
CA VAL A 521 80.67 -34.40 -102.99
C VAL A 521 81.22 -35.83 -102.72
N ALA A 522 80.85 -36.46 -101.61
CA ALA A 522 81.63 -37.59 -101.05
C ALA A 522 81.28 -39.02 -101.52
N ILE A 523 80.26 -39.23 -102.36
CA ILE A 523 79.55 -40.53 -102.47
C ILE A 523 80.01 -41.45 -103.64
N SER A 524 80.93 -41.03 -104.51
CA SER A 524 80.99 -41.55 -105.90
C SER A 524 82.02 -42.63 -106.30
N LYS A 525 82.55 -43.50 -105.40
CA LYS A 525 83.52 -44.58 -105.79
C LYS A 525 83.50 -45.88 -104.94
N GLN A 526 83.06 -47.03 -105.50
CA GLN A 526 83.28 -48.38 -104.94
C GLN A 526 82.92 -49.55 -105.92
N GLY A 527 83.47 -50.78 -105.74
CA GLY A 527 82.95 -52.05 -106.34
C GLY A 527 83.96 -53.20 -106.66
N GLY A 528 83.67 -54.45 -106.22
CA GLY A 528 84.37 -55.74 -106.54
C GLY A 528 84.29 -56.80 -105.38
N VAL A 529 84.12 -58.14 -105.48
CA VAL A 529 84.09 -59.21 -106.54
C VAL A 529 85.48 -59.76 -106.98
N GLU A 530 85.84 -61.07 -107.02
CA GLU A 530 85.38 -62.39 -106.43
C GLU A 530 86.49 -63.50 -106.64
N VAL A 531 86.44 -64.69 -105.99
CA VAL A 531 87.61 -65.65 -105.92
C VAL A 531 87.33 -67.21 -105.92
N SER A 532 88.17 -68.08 -105.31
CA SER A 532 88.54 -69.47 -105.72
C SER A 532 88.13 -70.64 -104.75
N PRO A 533 88.59 -71.92 -104.95
CA PRO A 533 88.23 -73.05 -104.07
C PRO A 533 88.84 -73.09 -102.66
N GLU A 534 89.95 -72.39 -102.36
CA GLU A 534 90.28 -72.16 -100.94
C GLU A 534 89.29 -71.17 -100.32
N GLU A 535 88.78 -70.22 -101.11
CA GLU A 535 87.61 -69.45 -100.73
C GLU A 535 86.32 -70.26 -100.61
N LEU A 536 86.18 -71.52 -101.05
CA LEU A 536 85.04 -72.36 -100.62
C LEU A 536 85.18 -72.84 -99.16
N LYS A 537 86.41 -72.97 -98.66
CA LYS A 537 86.69 -73.31 -97.26
C LYS A 537 86.70 -72.07 -96.37
N ILE A 538 87.08 -70.92 -96.93
CA ILE A 538 86.88 -69.63 -96.28
C ILE A 538 85.38 -69.30 -96.28
N LEU A 539 84.63 -69.34 -97.38
CA LEU A 539 83.17 -69.14 -97.46
C LEU A 539 82.36 -70.02 -96.50
N THR A 540 82.80 -71.24 -96.18
CA THR A 540 82.12 -72.08 -95.18
C THR A 540 82.46 -71.70 -93.73
N LEU A 541 83.64 -71.13 -93.48
CA LEU A 541 83.97 -70.50 -92.20
C LEU A 541 83.36 -69.10 -92.08
N GLU A 542 83.37 -68.29 -93.14
CA GLU A 542 82.69 -67.00 -93.27
C GLU A 542 81.19 -67.17 -93.12
N LYS A 543 80.56 -68.21 -93.71
CA LYS A 543 79.15 -68.48 -93.47
C LYS A 543 78.87 -68.86 -92.02
N ASN A 544 79.74 -69.64 -91.38
CA ASN A 544 79.59 -69.93 -89.94
C ASN A 544 79.80 -68.67 -89.08
N ILE A 545 80.74 -67.78 -89.47
CA ILE A 545 80.94 -66.46 -88.86
C ILE A 545 79.74 -65.57 -89.13
N GLU A 546 79.14 -65.60 -90.31
CA GLU A 546 77.96 -64.84 -90.71
C GLU A 546 76.74 -65.31 -89.93
N GLU A 547 76.52 -66.63 -89.76
CA GLU A 547 75.46 -67.17 -88.89
C GLU A 547 75.68 -66.81 -87.40
N ILE A 548 76.92 -66.76 -86.92
CA ILE A 548 77.29 -66.28 -85.57
C ILE A 548 77.11 -64.76 -85.45
N GLU A 549 77.47 -63.99 -86.48
CA GLU A 549 77.24 -62.56 -86.54
C GLU A 549 75.74 -62.25 -86.62
N ASP A 550 74.95 -63.03 -87.35
CA ASP A 550 73.53 -62.79 -87.54
C ASP A 550 72.74 -63.16 -86.28
N THR A 551 73.15 -64.21 -85.56
CA THR A 551 72.66 -64.48 -84.20
C THR A 551 73.14 -63.41 -83.20
N THR A 552 74.35 -62.86 -83.35
CA THR A 552 74.84 -61.73 -82.55
C THR A 552 74.06 -60.44 -82.84
N LYS A 553 73.76 -60.13 -84.11
CA LYS A 553 72.92 -58.99 -84.56
C LYS A 553 71.49 -59.14 -84.05
N LYS A 554 70.92 -60.36 -84.04
CA LYS A 554 69.61 -60.68 -83.45
C LYS A 554 69.61 -60.52 -81.92
N LEU A 555 70.67 -60.94 -81.23
CA LEU A 555 70.84 -60.72 -79.79
C LEU A 555 71.05 -59.23 -79.45
N GLN A 556 71.82 -58.50 -80.25
CA GLN A 556 72.06 -57.06 -80.08
C GLN A 556 70.78 -56.25 -80.32
N THR A 557 70.00 -56.55 -81.36
CA THR A 557 68.71 -55.89 -81.61
C THR A 557 67.66 -56.26 -80.55
N PHE A 558 67.65 -57.49 -80.05
CA PHE A 558 66.85 -57.86 -78.87
C PHE A 558 67.29 -57.09 -77.61
N TRP A 559 68.59 -56.99 -77.35
CA TRP A 559 69.14 -56.26 -76.21
C TRP A 559 68.83 -54.76 -76.29
N LEU A 560 68.99 -54.12 -77.45
CA LEU A 560 68.60 -52.73 -77.69
C LEU A 560 67.08 -52.52 -77.50
N ARG A 561 66.25 -53.49 -77.91
CA ARG A 561 64.80 -53.45 -77.66
C ARG A 561 64.46 -53.55 -76.17
N GLN A 562 65.15 -54.40 -75.41
CA GLN A 562 64.98 -54.50 -73.96
C GLN A 562 65.51 -53.25 -73.23
N GLN A 563 66.65 -52.71 -73.67
CA GLN A 563 67.20 -51.44 -73.17
C GLN A 563 66.20 -50.30 -73.41
N GLY A 564 65.63 -50.19 -74.61
CA GLY A 564 64.58 -49.22 -74.93
C GLY A 564 63.32 -49.39 -74.08
N PHE A 565 62.90 -50.63 -73.82
CA PHE A 565 61.77 -50.90 -72.91
C PHE A 565 62.07 -50.49 -71.46
N VAL A 566 63.27 -50.76 -70.95
CA VAL A 566 63.72 -50.32 -69.61
C VAL A 566 63.84 -48.80 -69.52
N VAL A 567 64.33 -48.13 -70.57
CA VAL A 567 64.37 -46.65 -70.66
C VAL A 567 62.95 -46.08 -70.65
N ASN A 568 62.03 -46.65 -71.42
CA ASN A 568 60.62 -46.21 -71.45
C ASN A 568 59.92 -46.42 -70.08
N LEU A 569 60.15 -47.55 -69.42
CA LEU A 569 59.65 -47.78 -68.04
C LEU A 569 60.28 -46.80 -67.05
N SER A 570 61.56 -46.47 -67.20
CA SER A 570 62.23 -45.47 -66.39
C SER A 570 61.70 -44.05 -66.64
N HIS A 571 61.29 -43.73 -67.87
CA HIS A 571 60.62 -42.48 -68.21
C HIS A 571 59.23 -42.39 -67.58
N GLN A 572 58.38 -43.41 -67.78
CA GLN A 572 57.04 -43.51 -67.17
C GLN A 572 57.11 -43.44 -65.63
N ARG A 573 58.10 -44.09 -65.02
CA ARG A 573 58.37 -43.97 -63.57
C ARG A 573 58.73 -42.55 -63.17
N GLN A 574 59.51 -41.82 -63.98
CA GLN A 574 59.85 -40.43 -63.70
C GLN A 574 58.66 -39.49 -63.88
N GLU A 575 57.80 -39.71 -64.89
CA GLU A 575 56.52 -39.00 -65.06
C GLU A 575 55.63 -39.22 -63.83
N GLN A 576 55.42 -40.46 -63.39
CA GLN A 576 54.66 -40.78 -62.18
C GLN A 576 55.24 -40.13 -60.91
N ILE A 577 56.57 -40.03 -60.79
CA ILE A 577 57.23 -39.30 -59.68
C ILE A 577 56.96 -37.80 -59.77
N ASN A 578 56.94 -37.22 -60.97
CA ASN A 578 56.63 -35.81 -61.19
C ASN A 578 55.15 -35.51 -60.86
N ASP A 579 54.22 -36.37 -61.29
CA ASP A 579 52.79 -36.28 -60.98
C ASP A 579 52.53 -36.40 -59.48
N LEU A 580 53.16 -37.36 -58.80
CA LEU A 580 53.10 -37.49 -57.34
C LEU A 580 53.68 -36.26 -56.63
N SER A 581 54.70 -35.60 -57.19
CA SER A 581 55.23 -34.33 -56.67
C SER A 581 54.24 -33.17 -56.89
N MET A 582 53.56 -33.13 -58.03
CA MET A 582 52.55 -32.11 -58.33
C MET A 582 51.29 -32.29 -57.45
N LEU A 583 50.80 -33.51 -57.29
CA LEU A 583 49.66 -33.83 -56.43
C LEU A 583 49.97 -33.53 -54.95
N LYS A 584 51.20 -33.78 -54.49
CA LYS A 584 51.64 -33.38 -53.14
C LYS A 584 51.63 -31.85 -52.96
N LYS A 585 52.06 -31.07 -53.95
CA LYS A 585 51.98 -29.60 -53.93
C LYS A 585 50.52 -29.12 -53.91
N GLN A 586 49.65 -29.71 -54.74
CA GLN A 586 48.22 -29.40 -54.75
C GLN A 586 47.57 -29.71 -53.40
N LEU A 587 47.86 -30.87 -52.81
CA LEU A 587 47.38 -31.25 -51.48
C LEU A 587 47.86 -30.27 -50.39
N GLN A 588 49.13 -29.85 -50.42
CA GLN A 588 49.67 -28.86 -49.48
C GLN A 588 48.97 -27.50 -49.62
N LEU A 589 48.69 -27.05 -50.84
CA LEU A 589 47.92 -25.83 -51.10
C LEU A 589 46.46 -25.95 -50.64
N LEU A 590 45.83 -27.12 -50.77
CA LEU A 590 44.48 -27.37 -50.26
C LEU A 590 44.44 -27.40 -48.73
N ILE A 591 45.45 -27.99 -48.07
CA ILE A 591 45.59 -27.96 -46.60
C ILE A 591 45.77 -26.51 -46.12
N GLN A 592 46.64 -25.71 -46.75
CA GLN A 592 46.81 -24.30 -46.41
C GLN A 592 45.53 -23.47 -46.62
N LYS A 593 44.79 -23.71 -47.70
CA LYS A 593 43.47 -23.09 -47.91
C LYS A 593 42.45 -23.52 -46.85
N ASN A 594 42.42 -24.79 -46.48
CA ASN A 594 41.50 -25.30 -45.46
C ASN A 594 41.82 -24.70 -44.08
N LEU A 595 43.10 -24.64 -43.67
CA LEU A 595 43.54 -23.97 -42.45
C LEU A 595 43.08 -22.51 -42.43
N ARG A 596 43.38 -21.74 -43.48
CA ARG A 596 42.94 -20.34 -43.59
C ARG A 596 41.42 -20.18 -43.48
N ILE A 597 40.64 -21.05 -44.13
CA ILE A 597 39.17 -21.01 -44.05
C ILE A 597 38.68 -21.34 -42.63
N ASN A 598 39.34 -22.27 -41.92
CA ASN A 598 39.03 -22.56 -40.52
C ASN A 598 39.40 -21.39 -39.61
N ASP A 599 40.54 -20.73 -39.83
CA ASP A 599 40.96 -19.53 -39.10
C ASP A 599 39.96 -18.38 -39.32
N ASP A 600 39.61 -18.09 -40.58
CA ASP A 600 38.60 -17.09 -40.97
C ASP A 600 37.22 -17.41 -40.33
N LEU A 601 36.83 -18.70 -40.25
CA LEU A 601 35.59 -19.15 -39.62
C LEU A 601 35.61 -19.00 -38.09
N VAL A 602 36.71 -19.37 -37.43
CA VAL A 602 36.90 -19.13 -35.99
C VAL A 602 36.84 -17.63 -35.71
N ASP A 603 37.49 -16.81 -36.53
CA ASP A 603 37.52 -15.37 -36.36
C ASP A 603 36.14 -14.73 -36.53
N MET A 604 35.35 -15.18 -37.52
CA MET A 604 33.92 -14.84 -37.64
C MET A 604 33.11 -15.30 -36.43
N LYS A 605 33.33 -16.52 -35.93
CA LYS A 605 32.63 -17.02 -34.73
C LYS A 605 32.94 -16.22 -33.48
N THR A 606 34.18 -15.72 -33.29
CA THR A 606 34.47 -14.81 -32.18
C THR A 606 33.81 -13.44 -32.34
N LYS A 607 33.55 -12.98 -33.58
CA LYS A 607 32.81 -11.74 -33.86
C LYS A 607 31.32 -11.94 -33.57
N GLU A 608 30.75 -13.08 -33.97
CA GLU A 608 29.39 -13.49 -33.62
C GLU A 608 29.20 -13.56 -32.09
N ASP A 609 30.11 -14.23 -31.37
CA ASP A 609 30.12 -14.29 -29.90
C ASP A 609 30.15 -12.89 -29.24
N LYS A 610 30.94 -11.95 -29.78
CA LYS A 610 31.01 -10.57 -29.30
C LYS A 610 29.68 -9.83 -29.57
N LEU A 611 29.10 -10.00 -30.76
CA LEU A 611 27.80 -9.41 -31.11
C LEU A 611 26.67 -9.98 -30.24
N ASN A 612 26.63 -11.28 -30.01
CA ASN A 612 25.65 -11.92 -29.13
C ASN A 612 25.74 -11.39 -27.69
N ARG A 613 26.96 -11.23 -27.14
CA ARG A 613 27.18 -10.60 -25.82
C ARG A 613 26.71 -9.15 -25.78
N LEU A 614 26.95 -8.37 -26.85
CA LEU A 614 26.45 -7.00 -26.98
C LEU A 614 24.93 -6.94 -27.08
N ILE A 615 24.29 -7.85 -27.83
CA ILE A 615 22.84 -7.97 -27.95
C ILE A 615 22.22 -8.29 -26.58
N SER A 616 22.76 -9.27 -25.84
CA SER A 616 22.28 -9.57 -24.47
C SER A 616 22.51 -8.41 -23.50
N SER A 617 23.62 -7.67 -23.63
CA SER A 617 23.87 -6.45 -22.84
C SER A 617 22.84 -5.35 -23.14
N LEU A 618 22.51 -5.13 -24.42
CA LEU A 618 21.49 -4.18 -24.85
C LEU A 618 20.08 -4.60 -24.42
N GLN A 619 19.73 -5.89 -24.53
CA GLN A 619 18.47 -6.45 -24.03
C GLN A 619 18.33 -6.23 -22.52
N ASN A 620 19.37 -6.55 -21.74
CA ASN A 620 19.39 -6.29 -20.30
C ASN A 620 19.23 -4.79 -19.99
N ARG A 621 19.89 -3.91 -20.77
CA ARG A 621 19.73 -2.45 -20.61
C ARG A 621 18.30 -1.99 -20.93
N VAL A 622 17.64 -2.55 -21.94
CA VAL A 622 16.23 -2.29 -22.25
C VAL A 622 15.31 -2.77 -21.12
N VAL A 623 15.57 -3.95 -20.53
CA VAL A 623 14.82 -4.43 -19.35
C VAL A 623 14.98 -3.49 -18.16
N ILE A 624 16.21 -3.06 -17.85
CA ILE A 624 16.48 -2.09 -16.77
C ILE A 624 15.77 -0.75 -17.02
N VAL A 625 15.82 -0.22 -18.24
CA VAL A 625 15.13 1.01 -18.62
C VAL A 625 13.60 0.85 -18.50
N ASN A 626 13.04 -0.28 -18.93
CA ASN A 626 11.61 -0.57 -18.77
C ASN A 626 11.20 -0.70 -17.29
N GLU A 627 12.04 -1.30 -16.45
CA GLU A 627 11.83 -1.36 -15.00
C GLU A 627 11.89 0.04 -14.36
N GLN A 628 12.84 0.88 -14.77
CA GLN A 628 12.94 2.28 -14.35
C GLN A 628 11.73 3.10 -14.80
N ILE A 629 11.26 2.93 -16.05
CA ILE A 629 10.04 3.57 -16.56
C ILE A 629 8.82 3.10 -15.77
N SER A 630 8.69 1.81 -15.48
CA SER A 630 7.61 1.26 -14.66
C SER A 630 7.62 1.84 -13.24
N LYS A 631 8.79 1.91 -12.59
CA LYS A 631 8.98 2.55 -11.28
C LYS A 631 8.66 4.05 -11.32
N LYS A 632 9.13 4.79 -12.33
CA LYS A 632 8.82 6.23 -12.49
C LYS A 632 7.33 6.46 -12.77
N LYS A 633 6.66 5.58 -13.52
CA LYS A 633 5.21 5.62 -13.74
C LYS A 633 4.43 5.32 -12.46
N GLY A 634 4.84 4.31 -11.70
CA GLY A 634 4.26 4.00 -10.38
C GLY A 634 4.40 5.17 -9.41
N ASN A 635 5.62 5.72 -9.27
CA ASN A 635 5.87 6.91 -8.47
C ASN A 635 5.03 8.10 -8.95
N LYS A 636 4.94 8.34 -10.27
CA LYS A 636 4.06 9.38 -10.82
C LYS A 636 2.61 9.17 -10.36
N THR A 637 2.05 7.97 -10.50
CA THR A 637 0.67 7.68 -10.06
C THR A 637 0.49 7.68 -8.53
N SER A 638 1.56 7.65 -7.73
CA SER A 638 1.49 7.97 -6.30
C SER A 638 1.40 9.48 -6.14
N MET A 639 2.35 10.24 -6.68
CA MET A 639 2.39 11.71 -6.57
C MET A 639 1.11 12.38 -7.11
N GLU A 640 0.49 11.83 -8.17
CA GLU A 640 -0.82 12.25 -8.66
C GLU A 640 -1.89 12.06 -7.57
N LYS A 641 -2.05 10.85 -7.00
CA LYS A 641 -2.99 10.59 -5.90
C LYS A 641 -2.70 11.40 -4.64
N ASP A 642 -1.42 11.56 -4.30
CA ASP A 642 -0.98 12.36 -3.16
C ASP A 642 -1.34 13.84 -3.38
N THR A 643 -1.30 14.32 -4.63
CA THR A 643 -1.77 15.66 -5.04
C THR A 643 -3.30 15.75 -5.01
N ASP A 644 -4.01 14.74 -5.52
CA ASP A 644 -5.49 14.66 -5.49
C ASP A 644 -6.02 14.69 -4.04
N LEU A 645 -5.36 13.96 -3.14
CA LEU A 645 -5.64 13.96 -1.70
C LEU A 645 -5.36 15.33 -1.08
N ILE A 646 -4.19 15.94 -1.36
CA ILE A 646 -3.86 17.29 -0.88
C ILE A 646 -4.86 18.34 -1.40
N GLN A 647 -5.31 18.22 -2.65
CA GLN A 647 -6.35 19.08 -3.22
C GLN A 647 -7.71 18.86 -2.54
N SER A 648 -8.08 17.62 -2.24
CA SER A 648 -9.28 17.30 -1.46
C SER A 648 -9.21 17.88 -0.05
N ASP A 649 -8.05 17.77 0.61
CA ASP A 649 -7.76 18.34 1.93
C ASP A 649 -7.87 19.86 1.96
N TYR A 650 -7.35 20.55 0.92
CA TYR A 650 -7.50 21.99 0.79
C TYR A 650 -8.92 22.41 0.43
N SER A 651 -9.64 21.62 -0.36
CA SER A 651 -11.06 21.86 -0.65
C SER A 651 -11.93 21.70 0.60
N GLY A 652 -11.63 20.72 1.46
CA GLY A 652 -12.30 20.56 2.75
C GLY A 652 -12.02 21.74 3.69
N LYS A 653 -10.75 22.11 3.86
CA LYS A 653 -10.35 23.27 4.69
C LYS A 653 -10.94 24.60 4.17
N LEU A 654 -11.12 24.73 2.86
CA LEU A 654 -11.82 25.88 2.27
C LEU A 654 -13.31 25.87 2.63
N GLN A 655 -13.99 24.73 2.49
CA GLN A 655 -15.40 24.57 2.90
C GLN A 655 -15.59 24.79 4.41
N ASP A 656 -14.68 24.31 5.26
CA ASP A 656 -14.70 24.55 6.70
C ASP A 656 -14.60 26.06 7.01
N ALA A 657 -13.69 26.78 6.33
CA ALA A 657 -13.49 28.22 6.48
C ALA A 657 -14.64 29.05 5.89
N GLU A 658 -15.23 28.62 4.76
CA GLU A 658 -16.45 29.21 4.20
C GLU A 658 -17.63 29.04 5.17
N MET A 659 -17.78 27.85 5.78
CA MET A 659 -18.78 27.57 6.81
C MET A 659 -18.51 28.28 8.15
N GLU A 660 -17.26 28.67 8.44
CA GLU A 660 -16.92 29.54 9.57
C GLU A 660 -17.24 31.01 9.25
N SER A 661 -16.93 31.49 8.03
CA SER A 661 -17.33 32.83 7.57
C SER A 661 -18.85 33.01 7.59
N ILE A 662 -19.62 32.04 7.09
CA ILE A 662 -21.09 32.07 7.09
C ILE A 662 -21.66 32.11 8.51
N LYS A 663 -21.04 31.43 9.48
CA LYS A 663 -21.44 31.55 10.90
C LYS A 663 -21.15 32.94 11.45
N ILE A 664 -19.95 33.47 11.22
CA ILE A 664 -19.57 34.82 11.67
C ILE A 664 -20.46 35.89 11.02
N GLU A 665 -20.85 35.72 9.75
CA GLU A 665 -21.83 36.57 9.06
C GLU A 665 -23.22 36.48 9.69
N SER A 666 -23.65 35.29 10.12
CA SER A 666 -24.90 35.11 10.89
C SER A 666 -24.82 35.75 12.28
N ASP A 667 -23.73 35.51 13.02
CA ASP A 667 -23.50 36.10 14.35
C ASP A 667 -23.47 37.64 14.26
N ILE A 668 -22.89 38.20 13.18
CA ILE A 668 -22.91 39.64 12.91
C ILE A 668 -24.33 40.12 12.61
N ALA A 669 -25.11 39.40 11.79
CA ALA A 669 -26.48 39.76 11.47
C ALA A 669 -27.38 39.75 12.73
N ASP A 670 -27.25 38.73 13.58
CA ASP A 670 -27.96 38.64 14.87
C ASP A 670 -27.56 39.79 15.80
N ILE A 671 -26.27 40.14 15.88
CA ILE A 671 -25.77 41.30 16.64
C ILE A 671 -26.27 42.64 16.05
N GLU A 672 -26.45 42.75 14.73
CA GLU A 672 -27.04 43.94 14.10
C GLU A 672 -28.55 44.04 14.37
N GLU A 673 -29.29 42.93 14.41
CA GLU A 673 -30.70 42.92 14.82
C GLU A 673 -30.83 43.27 16.32
N ASP A 674 -30.04 42.67 17.21
CA ASP A 674 -29.99 43.01 18.65
C ASP A 674 -29.64 44.49 18.89
N LYS A 675 -28.72 45.06 18.09
CA LYS A 675 -28.39 46.48 18.12
C LYS A 675 -29.56 47.36 17.67
N VAL A 676 -30.36 46.92 16.70
CA VAL A 676 -31.56 47.62 16.24
C VAL A 676 -32.70 47.52 17.26
N THR A 677 -32.94 46.35 17.88
CA THR A 677 -33.95 46.19 18.94
C THR A 677 -33.57 47.01 20.16
N LEU A 678 -32.33 46.92 20.66
CA LEU A 678 -31.83 47.76 21.77
C LEU A 678 -31.89 49.27 21.44
N SER A 679 -31.66 49.67 20.19
CA SER A 679 -31.82 51.07 19.78
C SER A 679 -33.29 51.52 19.78
N ASN A 680 -34.23 50.64 19.44
CA ASN A 680 -35.66 50.93 19.51
C ASN A 680 -36.14 50.99 20.97
N ASP A 681 -35.73 50.05 21.81
CA ASP A 681 -36.00 50.04 23.25
C ASP A 681 -35.43 51.28 23.94
N LEU A 682 -34.22 51.73 23.57
CA LEU A 682 -33.64 52.97 24.06
C LEU A 682 -34.43 54.20 23.59
N VAL A 683 -34.99 54.20 22.38
CA VAL A 683 -35.89 55.27 21.91
C VAL A 683 -37.21 55.27 22.66
N ASP A 684 -37.81 54.12 22.95
CA ASP A 684 -39.05 54.03 23.73
C ASP A 684 -38.85 54.31 25.22
N LEU A 685 -37.74 53.89 25.83
CA LEU A 685 -37.33 54.33 27.17
C LEU A 685 -37.11 55.85 27.24
N ASN A 686 -36.53 56.48 26.21
CA ASN A 686 -36.44 57.93 26.12
C ASN A 686 -37.81 58.60 25.96
N ARG A 687 -38.75 58.00 25.18
CA ARG A 687 -40.13 58.48 25.08
C ARG A 687 -40.86 58.37 26.42
N GLU A 688 -40.67 57.28 27.17
CA GLU A 688 -41.21 57.12 28.52
C GLU A 688 -40.59 58.13 29.49
N ALA A 689 -39.28 58.32 29.48
CA ALA A 689 -38.58 59.31 30.30
C ALA A 689 -39.11 60.72 30.03
N LEU A 690 -39.20 61.14 28.77
CA LEU A 690 -39.79 62.43 28.36
C LEU A 690 -41.29 62.54 28.70
N ALA A 691 -42.00 61.41 28.86
CA ALA A 691 -43.39 61.40 29.33
C ALA A 691 -43.48 61.45 30.87
N TRP A 692 -42.50 60.92 31.60
CA TRP A 692 -42.37 61.07 33.05
C TRP A 692 -41.90 62.47 33.44
N GLU A 693 -40.92 63.03 32.75
CA GLU A 693 -40.48 64.41 32.91
C GLU A 693 -41.62 65.40 32.68
N ARG A 694 -42.43 65.22 31.62
CA ARG A 694 -43.64 66.04 31.41
C ARG A 694 -44.69 65.87 32.52
N LYS A 695 -44.92 64.66 33.06
CA LYS A 695 -45.80 64.49 34.23
C LYS A 695 -45.25 65.18 35.48
N ILE A 696 -43.93 65.12 35.70
CA ILE A 696 -43.26 65.78 36.82
C ILE A 696 -43.36 67.30 36.68
N GLN A 697 -43.13 67.84 35.48
CA GLN A 697 -43.30 69.27 35.19
C GLN A 697 -44.76 69.71 35.40
N MET A 698 -45.74 68.98 34.88
CA MET A 698 -47.17 69.25 35.14
C MET A 698 -47.53 69.16 36.62
N ALA A 699 -46.93 68.22 37.37
CA ALA A 699 -47.14 68.11 38.82
C ALA A 699 -46.47 69.25 39.61
N ILE A 700 -45.31 69.75 39.17
CA ILE A 700 -44.64 70.94 39.72
C ILE A 700 -45.46 72.20 39.42
N GLU A 701 -46.02 72.32 38.22
CA GLU A 701 -46.88 73.44 37.82
C GLU A 701 -48.22 73.43 38.57
N ALA A 702 -48.88 72.27 38.67
CA ALA A 702 -50.08 72.09 39.48
C ALA A 702 -49.80 72.34 40.98
N LYS A 703 -48.66 71.88 41.51
CA LYS A 703 -48.24 72.20 42.88
C LYS A 703 -48.05 73.71 43.07
N LYS A 704 -47.34 74.39 42.16
CA LYS A 704 -47.16 75.85 42.20
C LYS A 704 -48.50 76.60 42.11
N ALA A 705 -49.46 76.10 41.34
CA ALA A 705 -50.81 76.65 41.28
C ALA A 705 -51.55 76.49 42.62
N MET A 706 -51.53 75.30 43.23
CA MET A 706 -52.11 75.05 44.55
C MET A 706 -51.42 75.85 45.67
N GLU A 707 -50.10 76.04 45.61
CA GLU A 707 -49.35 76.89 46.55
C GLU A 707 -49.71 78.37 46.36
N LYS A 708 -50.02 78.80 45.13
CA LYS A 708 -50.53 80.15 44.85
C LYS A 708 -51.97 80.36 45.33
N GLU A 709 -52.85 79.37 45.23
CA GLU A 709 -54.22 79.42 45.79
C GLU A 709 -54.25 79.39 47.33
N LYS A 710 -53.25 78.74 47.96
CA LYS A 710 -53.11 78.67 49.42
C LYS A 710 -52.31 79.83 50.03
N GLY A 711 -51.62 80.64 49.22
CA GLY A 711 -50.90 81.81 49.68
C GLY A 711 -51.81 82.94 50.15
N GLU A 712 -51.23 83.98 50.77
CA GLU A 712 -51.94 85.11 51.40
C GLU A 712 -52.75 86.00 50.43
N GLY A 713 -52.73 85.72 49.12
CA GLY A 713 -53.54 86.37 48.10
C GLY A 713 -54.36 85.42 47.23
N GLY A 714 -54.50 84.14 47.62
CA GLY A 714 -55.32 83.15 46.92
C GLY A 714 -56.72 82.98 47.55
N GLU A 715 -57.70 82.57 46.75
CA GLU A 715 -59.11 82.47 47.18
C GLU A 715 -59.27 81.57 48.40
N VAL A 716 -58.59 80.41 48.44
CA VAL A 716 -58.60 79.49 49.59
C VAL A 716 -57.99 80.14 50.83
N GLY A 717 -56.91 80.91 50.69
CA GLY A 717 -56.32 81.69 51.79
C GLY A 717 -57.29 82.72 52.37
N THR A 718 -57.98 83.47 51.51
CA THR A 718 -59.01 84.44 51.96
C THR A 718 -60.21 83.75 52.62
N MET A 719 -60.63 82.59 52.11
CA MET A 719 -61.73 81.80 52.69
C MET A 719 -61.36 81.26 54.07
N ILE A 720 -60.12 80.83 54.30
CA ILE A 720 -59.63 80.38 55.62
C ILE A 720 -59.68 81.53 56.65
N LEU A 721 -59.29 82.75 56.26
CA LEU A 721 -59.33 83.92 57.13
C LEU A 721 -60.77 84.29 57.53
N GLU A 722 -61.72 84.28 56.58
CA GLU A 722 -63.13 84.58 56.90
C GLU A 722 -63.81 83.41 57.66
N ILE A 723 -63.45 82.16 57.38
CA ILE A 723 -63.87 81.00 58.21
C ILE A 723 -63.39 81.17 59.65
N HIS A 724 -62.13 81.57 59.88
CA HIS A 724 -61.64 81.82 61.24
C HIS A 724 -62.42 82.94 61.92
N ARG A 725 -62.76 84.00 61.18
CA ARG A 725 -63.62 85.12 61.64
C ARG A 725 -65.02 84.65 62.03
N MET A 726 -65.64 83.79 61.23
CA MET A 726 -66.94 83.18 61.55
C MET A 726 -66.86 82.20 62.74
N GLN A 727 -65.78 81.43 62.86
CA GLN A 727 -65.56 80.53 64.00
C GLN A 727 -65.44 81.28 65.33
N VAL A 728 -64.79 82.46 65.36
CA VAL A 728 -64.77 83.32 66.55
C VAL A 728 -66.19 83.80 66.92
N ARG A 729 -67.00 84.17 65.92
CA ARG A 729 -68.41 84.57 66.11
C ARG A 729 -69.27 83.40 66.64
N TYR A 730 -69.11 82.21 66.07
CA TYR A 730 -69.77 80.98 66.50
C TYR A 730 -69.37 80.58 67.94
N SER A 731 -68.08 80.71 68.30
CA SER A 731 -67.56 80.44 69.64
C SER A 731 -68.23 81.31 70.72
N GLN A 732 -68.50 82.59 70.40
CA GLN A 732 -69.20 83.50 71.30
C GLN A 732 -70.67 83.15 71.46
N LEU A 733 -71.35 82.77 70.37
CA LEU A 733 -72.76 82.36 70.41
C LEU A 733 -72.96 81.05 71.17
N LYS A 734 -72.12 80.04 70.91
CA LYS A 734 -72.25 78.70 71.50
C LYS A 734 -72.09 78.71 73.02
N LYS A 735 -71.20 79.54 73.56
CA LYS A 735 -71.01 79.74 75.01
C LYS A 735 -72.24 80.29 75.75
N ALA A 736 -73.20 80.91 75.04
CA ALA A 736 -74.48 81.31 75.62
C ALA A 736 -75.53 80.19 75.58
N GLN A 737 -75.39 79.21 74.67
CA GLN A 737 -76.34 78.12 74.45
C GLN A 737 -76.01 76.87 75.30
N ASP A 738 -74.75 76.44 75.34
CA ASP A 738 -74.33 75.21 76.03
C ASP A 738 -74.64 75.26 77.54
N LYS A 739 -74.68 76.46 78.14
CA LYS A 739 -74.99 76.69 79.57
C LYS A 739 -76.47 76.49 79.94
N LEU A 740 -77.35 76.22 78.97
CA LEU A 740 -78.78 75.95 79.22
C LEU A 740 -79.18 74.50 78.96
N ILE A 741 -78.39 73.76 78.17
CA ILE A 741 -78.69 72.38 77.76
C ILE A 741 -78.15 71.36 78.79
N HIS A 742 -77.02 71.67 79.43
CA HIS A 742 -76.32 70.74 80.31
C HIS A 742 -77.15 70.29 81.53
N ASP A 743 -78.07 71.14 82.01
CA ASP A 743 -78.90 70.85 83.19
C ASP A 743 -80.10 69.92 82.89
N LEU A 744 -80.35 69.55 81.62
CA LEU A 744 -81.52 68.74 81.21
C LEU A 744 -81.20 67.28 80.79
N ASP A 745 -80.05 67.03 80.17
CA ASP A 745 -79.78 65.76 79.47
C ASP A 745 -79.39 64.58 80.41
N HIS A 746 -79.01 64.87 81.66
CA HIS A 746 -78.37 63.90 82.55
C HIS A 746 -79.27 62.73 83.00
N CYS A 747 -80.60 62.86 82.91
CA CYS A 747 -81.56 61.93 83.54
C CYS A 747 -82.08 60.80 82.62
N VAL A 748 -81.64 60.74 81.36
CA VAL A 748 -82.36 60.03 80.27
C VAL A 748 -81.49 58.98 79.56
N THR A 749 -80.17 59.08 79.68
CA THR A 749 -79.14 58.15 79.15
C THR A 749 -79.06 56.81 79.91
N ARG A 750 -80.17 56.32 80.48
CA ARG A 750 -80.19 55.20 81.45
C ARG A 750 -81.26 54.13 81.16
N ARG A 751 -82.05 54.24 80.07
CA ARG A 751 -83.32 53.50 79.95
C ARG A 751 -83.78 52.99 78.57
N ASP A 752 -83.15 53.44 77.48
CA ASP A 752 -82.89 52.64 76.26
C ASP A 752 -81.34 52.59 76.18
N VAL A 753 -80.56 51.51 76.39
CA VAL A 753 -80.80 50.05 76.29
C VAL A 753 -81.07 49.65 74.82
N ILE A 754 -80.85 48.44 74.30
CA ILE A 754 -79.68 47.54 74.20
C ILE A 754 -79.92 46.44 73.10
N LEU A 755 -81.18 46.22 72.65
CA LEU A 755 -81.61 45.06 71.81
C LEU A 755 -82.15 45.38 70.39
N THR A 756 -83.22 46.17 70.26
CA THR A 756 -84.35 45.96 69.32
C THR A 756 -84.11 46.06 67.80
N VAL A 757 -82.90 46.31 67.31
CA VAL A 757 -82.64 46.53 65.86
C VAL A 757 -81.59 45.56 65.26
N VAL A 758 -81.05 44.63 66.06
CA VAL A 758 -80.09 43.62 65.57
C VAL A 758 -80.69 42.66 64.53
N GLU A 759 -82.01 42.44 64.53
CA GLU A 759 -82.63 41.33 63.76
C GLU A 759 -83.39 41.75 62.48
N ALA A 760 -83.74 43.03 62.31
CA ALA A 760 -84.86 43.41 61.46
C ALA A 760 -84.55 43.68 59.96
N ARG A 761 -83.31 43.54 59.47
CA ARG A 761 -82.97 43.99 58.10
C ARG A 761 -82.04 43.12 57.25
N GLU A 762 -81.77 41.87 57.63
CA GLU A 762 -80.79 41.05 56.89
C GLU A 762 -81.35 40.29 55.66
N LYS A 763 -82.65 39.93 55.61
CA LYS A 763 -83.16 38.95 54.61
C LYS A 763 -84.53 39.26 53.94
N ARG A 764 -84.52 40.15 52.93
CA ARG A 764 -85.29 40.12 51.64
C ARG A 764 -84.94 41.37 50.81
N GLU A 765 -84.20 41.28 49.69
CA GLU A 765 -84.60 40.81 48.34
C GLU A 765 -85.63 41.72 47.64
N LYS A 766 -85.52 42.07 46.34
CA LYS A 766 -84.59 41.71 45.24
C LYS A 766 -84.61 42.84 44.19
N GLY A 767 -83.45 43.30 43.65
CA GLY A 767 -83.47 44.47 42.73
C GLY A 767 -82.23 44.80 41.88
N ALA A 768 -81.24 43.90 41.74
CA ALA A 768 -79.97 44.21 41.07
C ALA A 768 -79.55 43.20 39.96
N SER A 769 -80.53 42.63 39.25
CA SER A 769 -80.31 41.49 38.32
C SER A 769 -79.43 41.79 37.10
N GLU A 770 -79.32 43.06 36.69
CA GLU A 770 -78.71 43.45 35.40
C GLU A 770 -77.17 43.37 35.38
N LYS A 771 -76.49 43.62 36.50
CA LYS A 771 -75.02 43.79 36.52
C LYS A 771 -74.23 42.51 36.80
N THR A 772 -74.82 41.52 37.46
CA THR A 772 -74.11 40.27 37.81
C THR A 772 -74.04 39.29 36.63
N ARG A 773 -75.09 39.25 35.79
CA ARG A 773 -75.20 38.32 34.65
C ARG A 773 -74.05 38.47 33.66
N ILE A 774 -73.74 39.71 33.25
CA ILE A 774 -72.69 40.02 32.27
C ILE A 774 -71.30 39.60 32.80
N ASN A 775 -71.03 39.77 34.09
CA ASN A 775 -69.75 39.37 34.70
C ASN A 775 -69.58 37.85 34.81
N PHE A 776 -70.66 37.09 35.07
CA PHE A 776 -70.59 35.63 35.01
C PHE A 776 -70.50 35.09 33.58
N GLN A 777 -71.16 35.74 32.62
CA GLN A 777 -71.10 35.35 31.22
C GLN A 777 -69.70 35.60 30.62
N ARG A 778 -69.09 36.77 30.88
CA ARG A 778 -67.68 37.03 30.54
C ARG A 778 -66.72 36.05 31.21
N LYS A 779 -66.91 35.72 32.50
CA LYS A 779 -66.09 34.69 33.17
C LYS A 779 -66.27 33.30 32.58
N LEU A 780 -67.47 32.93 32.11
CA LEU A 780 -67.71 31.66 31.43
C LEU A 780 -67.03 31.62 30.05
N ASP A 781 -67.06 32.70 29.29
CA ASP A 781 -66.42 32.76 27.98
C ASP A 781 -64.88 32.90 28.09
N ASP A 782 -64.36 33.62 29.09
CA ASP A 782 -62.94 33.59 29.47
C ASP A 782 -62.48 32.18 29.87
N MET A 783 -63.28 31.45 30.66
CA MET A 783 -62.96 30.08 31.05
C MET A 783 -63.11 29.09 29.89
N ARG A 784 -64.00 29.33 28.92
CA ARG A 784 -64.07 28.56 27.67
C ARG A 784 -62.89 28.85 26.74
N ASN A 785 -62.45 30.10 26.66
CA ASN A 785 -61.28 30.47 25.86
C ASN A 785 -60.00 29.89 26.48
N ARG A 786 -59.88 29.93 27.82
CA ARG A 786 -58.81 29.22 28.55
C ARG A 786 -58.91 27.70 28.43
N TYR A 787 -60.11 27.13 28.41
CA TYR A 787 -60.29 25.71 28.15
C TYR A 787 -59.80 25.35 26.74
N LYS A 788 -60.19 26.10 25.71
CA LYS A 788 -59.70 25.91 24.33
C LYS A 788 -58.21 26.16 24.17
N GLN A 789 -57.63 27.10 24.91
CA GLN A 789 -56.19 27.29 24.96
C GLN A 789 -55.52 26.06 25.58
N LEU A 790 -55.98 25.60 26.75
CA LEU A 790 -55.49 24.36 27.38
C LEU A 790 -55.72 23.11 26.52
N GLU A 791 -56.80 23.05 25.73
CA GLU A 791 -57.13 21.96 24.81
C GLU A 791 -56.16 21.94 23.62
N ASN A 792 -55.86 23.12 23.03
CA ASN A 792 -54.82 23.28 22.01
C ASN A 792 -53.39 23.05 22.57
N ASP A 793 -53.12 23.49 23.80
CA ASP A 793 -51.84 23.28 24.49
C ASP A 793 -51.64 21.79 24.78
N VAL A 794 -52.69 21.08 25.21
CA VAL A 794 -52.68 19.61 25.36
C VAL A 794 -52.53 18.92 24.00
N GLU A 795 -53.19 19.37 22.93
CA GLU A 795 -53.03 18.76 21.61
C GLU A 795 -51.62 18.98 21.02
N THR A 796 -51.01 20.15 21.25
CA THR A 796 -49.62 20.44 20.83
C THR A 796 -48.58 19.76 21.73
N LEU A 797 -48.84 19.60 23.02
CA LEU A 797 -48.03 18.77 23.91
C LEU A 797 -48.12 17.29 23.54
N ASN A 798 -49.31 16.77 23.22
CA ASN A 798 -49.49 15.40 22.74
C ASN A 798 -48.71 15.16 21.43
N LYS A 799 -48.78 16.09 20.46
CA LYS A 799 -47.98 15.99 19.22
C LYS A 799 -46.47 16.06 19.48
N ARG A 800 -46.02 16.83 20.47
CA ARG A 800 -44.61 16.83 20.92
C ARG A 800 -44.21 15.52 21.60
N ILE A 801 -45.10 14.91 22.38
CA ILE A 801 -44.91 13.60 23.01
C ILE A 801 -44.88 12.50 21.95
N GLU A 802 -45.76 12.53 20.94
CA GLU A 802 -45.74 11.59 19.82
C GLU A 802 -44.45 11.69 19.01
N ALA A 803 -43.99 12.90 18.70
CA ALA A 803 -42.71 13.13 18.03
C ALA A 803 -41.52 12.62 18.88
N ALA A 804 -41.47 12.95 20.17
CA ALA A 804 -40.44 12.47 21.08
C ALA A 804 -40.44 10.94 21.20
N ASN A 805 -41.62 10.31 21.26
CA ASN A 805 -41.77 8.86 21.28
C ASN A 805 -41.33 8.23 19.93
N GLU A 806 -41.53 8.88 18.79
CA GLU A 806 -40.98 8.41 17.51
C GLU A 806 -39.46 8.54 17.44
N GLU A 807 -38.90 9.62 17.98
CA GLU A 807 -37.46 9.86 18.06
C GLU A 807 -36.78 8.86 19.02
N GLU A 808 -37.35 8.61 20.20
CA GLU A 808 -36.96 7.52 21.11
C GLU A 808 -37.00 6.16 20.39
N ARG A 809 -38.08 5.85 19.65
CA ARG A 809 -38.21 4.60 18.88
C ARG A 809 -37.25 4.51 17.68
N ARG A 810 -36.64 5.60 17.21
CA ARG A 810 -35.50 5.59 16.27
C ARG A 810 -34.20 5.33 17.01
N LEU A 811 -33.93 6.08 18.07
CA LEU A 811 -32.72 5.94 18.90
C LEU A 811 -32.60 4.52 19.48
N ILE A 812 -33.68 3.89 19.94
CA ILE A 812 -33.68 2.49 20.40
C ILE A 812 -33.30 1.51 19.27
N LYS A 813 -33.70 1.77 18.02
CA LYS A 813 -33.30 0.94 16.86
C LYS A 813 -31.83 1.12 16.53
N GLU A 814 -31.32 2.35 16.54
CA GLU A 814 -29.91 2.64 16.32
C GLU A 814 -29.03 2.07 17.46
N ILE A 815 -29.50 2.13 18.70
CA ILE A 815 -28.86 1.49 19.86
C ILE A 815 -28.83 -0.03 19.71
N THR A 816 -29.92 -0.67 19.27
CA THR A 816 -29.92 -2.14 19.10
C THR A 816 -29.06 -2.61 17.92
N ILE A 817 -28.99 -1.85 16.82
CA ILE A 817 -28.08 -2.12 15.70
C ILE A 817 -26.63 -1.96 16.14
N THR A 818 -26.27 -0.83 16.77
CA THR A 818 -24.90 -0.59 17.24
C THR A 818 -24.48 -1.57 18.35
N GLN A 819 -25.40 -2.03 19.21
CA GLN A 819 -25.14 -3.14 20.13
C GLN A 819 -24.77 -4.43 19.38
N GLN A 820 -25.54 -4.83 18.36
CA GLN A 820 -25.25 -6.01 17.54
C GLN A 820 -23.90 -5.89 16.81
N ASP A 821 -23.56 -4.72 16.27
CA ASP A 821 -22.26 -4.47 15.64
C ASP A 821 -21.11 -4.52 16.65
N THR A 822 -21.26 -3.95 17.85
CA THR A 822 -20.22 -4.07 18.89
C THR A 822 -20.04 -5.50 19.39
N ASP A 823 -21.11 -6.30 19.47
CA ASP A 823 -20.99 -7.74 19.83
C ASP A 823 -20.38 -8.57 18.71
N CYS A 824 -20.69 -8.25 17.44
CA CYS A 824 -20.01 -8.79 16.28
C CYS A 824 -18.50 -8.47 16.31
N ALA A 825 -18.14 -7.23 16.66
CA ALA A 825 -16.75 -6.79 16.82
C ALA A 825 -16.05 -7.46 18.02
N LYS A 826 -16.73 -7.65 19.16
CA LYS A 826 -16.21 -8.39 20.33
C LYS A 826 -15.86 -9.84 19.97
N ARG A 827 -16.78 -10.58 19.34
CA ARG A 827 -16.57 -11.98 18.91
C ARG A 827 -15.43 -12.11 17.88
N LYS A 828 -15.31 -11.16 16.94
CA LYS A 828 -14.17 -11.06 16.02
C LYS A 828 -12.86 -10.76 16.77
N THR A 829 -12.90 -9.93 17.81
CA THR A 829 -11.72 -9.60 18.63
C THR A 829 -11.29 -10.78 19.50
N GLU A 830 -12.23 -11.58 20.02
CA GLU A 830 -11.96 -12.79 20.81
C GLU A 830 -11.34 -13.89 19.96
N THR A 831 -11.93 -14.21 18.80
CA THR A 831 -11.36 -15.19 17.85
C THR A 831 -9.98 -14.77 17.32
N ILE A 832 -9.73 -13.46 17.14
CA ILE A 832 -8.39 -12.94 16.82
C ILE A 832 -7.41 -13.08 18.02
N LYS A 833 -7.86 -12.86 19.26
CA LYS A 833 -7.01 -13.08 20.46
C LYS A 833 -6.63 -14.56 20.61
N ASP A 834 -7.57 -15.47 20.43
CA ASP A 834 -7.30 -16.91 20.56
C ASP A 834 -6.31 -17.40 19.51
N THR A 835 -6.51 -17.04 18.24
CA THR A 835 -5.56 -17.38 17.15
C THR A 835 -4.18 -16.73 17.32
N ILE A 836 -4.11 -15.52 17.91
CA ILE A 836 -2.84 -14.88 18.31
C ILE A 836 -2.15 -15.66 19.44
N GLU A 837 -2.89 -16.15 20.44
CA GLU A 837 -2.28 -16.96 21.50
C GLU A 837 -1.90 -18.36 21.01
N GLU A 838 -2.70 -19.02 20.16
CA GLU A 838 -2.35 -20.31 19.55
C GLU A 838 -1.05 -20.21 18.72
N THR A 839 -0.96 -19.23 17.81
CA THR A 839 0.25 -19.01 17.01
C THR A 839 1.46 -18.63 17.86
N LYS A 840 1.28 -17.96 19.01
CA LYS A 840 2.34 -17.78 20.02
C LYS A 840 2.76 -19.12 20.66
N THR A 841 1.83 -20.04 20.98
CA THR A 841 2.19 -21.37 21.51
C THR A 841 3.05 -22.16 20.50
N GLU A 842 2.67 -22.14 19.22
CA GLU A 842 3.39 -22.89 18.19
C GLU A 842 4.75 -22.25 17.89
N ARG A 843 4.81 -20.91 17.80
CA ARG A 843 6.08 -20.18 17.65
C ARG A 843 7.05 -20.48 18.78
N GLN A 844 6.56 -20.59 20.03
CA GLN A 844 7.38 -20.99 21.17
C GLN A 844 7.89 -22.44 21.01
N ARG A 845 7.00 -23.40 20.73
CA ARG A 845 7.39 -24.81 20.52
C ARG A 845 8.44 -24.97 19.41
N ASN A 846 8.28 -24.22 18.32
CA ASN A 846 9.20 -24.22 17.19
C ASN A 846 10.55 -23.55 17.54
N LEU A 847 10.56 -22.50 18.38
CA LEU A 847 11.78 -21.89 18.91
C LEU A 847 12.54 -22.84 19.85
N GLU A 848 11.85 -23.56 20.72
CA GLU A 848 12.45 -24.54 21.63
C GLU A 848 13.05 -25.73 20.87
N LEU A 849 12.33 -26.24 19.87
CA LEU A 849 12.85 -27.25 18.94
C LEU A 849 14.06 -26.74 18.14
N LEU A 850 14.09 -25.46 17.75
CA LEU A 850 15.24 -24.83 17.11
C LEU A 850 16.44 -24.76 18.06
N VAL A 851 16.25 -24.33 19.31
CA VAL A 851 17.31 -24.25 20.33
C VAL A 851 17.87 -25.65 20.65
N LEU A 852 17.03 -26.69 20.70
CA LEU A 852 17.48 -28.07 20.85
C LEU A 852 18.31 -28.54 19.65
N LYS A 853 17.87 -28.26 18.42
CA LYS A 853 18.65 -28.54 17.20
C LYS A 853 19.97 -27.77 17.17
N GLN A 854 20.01 -26.52 17.62
CA GLN A 854 21.24 -25.72 17.73
C GLN A 854 22.20 -26.26 18.80
N LYS A 855 21.70 -26.68 19.98
CA LYS A 855 22.52 -27.35 21.01
C LYS A 855 23.12 -28.64 20.46
N LYS A 856 22.33 -29.48 19.79
CA LYS A 856 22.78 -30.71 19.13
C LYS A 856 23.85 -30.42 18.06
N LEU A 857 23.65 -29.39 17.23
CA LEU A 857 24.61 -28.97 16.21
C LEU A 857 25.92 -28.44 16.83
N LYS A 858 25.88 -27.73 17.97
CA LYS A 858 27.09 -27.33 18.70
C LYS A 858 27.89 -28.55 19.14
N VAL A 859 27.25 -29.53 19.79
CA VAL A 859 27.89 -30.79 20.23
C VAL A 859 28.53 -31.55 19.06
N TYR A 860 27.80 -31.72 17.95
CA TYR A 860 28.37 -32.32 16.74
C TYR A 860 29.51 -31.49 16.12
N SER A 861 29.45 -30.16 16.19
CA SER A 861 30.53 -29.30 15.71
C SER A 861 31.80 -29.42 16.56
N GLU A 862 31.69 -29.66 17.87
CA GLU A 862 32.82 -29.87 18.77
C GLU A 862 33.45 -31.25 18.56
N LEU A 863 32.62 -32.30 18.43
CA LEU A 863 33.04 -33.64 18.00
C LEU A 863 33.78 -33.60 16.65
N SER A 864 33.25 -32.88 15.66
CA SER A 864 33.89 -32.74 14.33
C SER A 864 35.25 -32.02 14.37
N LYS A 865 35.51 -31.24 15.44
CA LYS A 865 36.78 -30.54 15.70
C LYS A 865 37.72 -31.36 16.59
N GLY A 866 37.45 -32.66 16.76
CA GLY A 866 38.24 -33.58 17.59
C GLY A 866 38.14 -33.34 19.11
N ARG A 867 37.29 -32.41 19.56
CA ARG A 867 37.11 -32.09 20.98
C ARG A 867 36.06 -33.03 21.56
N LYS A 868 36.48 -33.92 22.47
CA LYS A 868 35.53 -34.77 23.22
C LYS A 868 34.67 -33.87 24.13
N PRO A 869 33.33 -33.90 24.02
CA PRO A 869 32.46 -33.19 24.96
C PRO A 869 32.66 -33.68 26.40
N PHE A 870 32.44 -32.82 27.38
CA PHE A 870 32.52 -33.20 28.79
C PHE A 870 31.28 -34.01 29.19
N LEU A 871 31.36 -35.34 29.05
CA LEU A 871 30.38 -36.28 29.59
C LEU A 871 30.57 -36.36 31.12
N ALA A 872 29.65 -35.78 31.89
CA ALA A 872 29.74 -35.75 33.35
C ALA A 872 29.57 -37.15 34.00
N TYR A 873 29.05 -38.13 33.26
CA TYR A 873 29.05 -39.56 33.62
C TYR A 873 29.82 -40.37 32.57
N ARG A 874 30.71 -41.27 33.02
CA ARG A 874 31.59 -42.09 32.15
C ARG A 874 31.14 -43.54 32.00
N ALA A 875 29.94 -43.89 32.46
CA ALA A 875 29.41 -45.25 32.42
C ALA A 875 27.94 -45.23 31.98
N ASP A 876 27.61 -46.03 30.97
CA ASP A 876 26.28 -46.06 30.34
C ASP A 876 25.16 -46.39 31.34
N ASP A 877 25.40 -47.25 32.34
CA ASP A 877 24.39 -47.58 33.36
C ASP A 877 23.99 -46.36 34.21
N ARG A 878 24.95 -45.48 34.53
CA ARG A 878 24.66 -44.24 35.28
C ARG A 878 23.96 -43.22 34.41
N ILE A 879 24.30 -43.16 33.12
CA ILE A 879 23.59 -42.35 32.12
C ILE A 879 22.13 -42.81 32.01
N ASN A 880 21.90 -44.12 31.85
CA ASN A 880 20.57 -44.71 31.73
C ASN A 880 19.75 -44.53 33.02
N ALA A 881 20.35 -44.70 34.19
CA ALA A 881 19.69 -44.46 35.47
C ALA A 881 19.26 -42.99 35.64
N GLU A 882 20.14 -42.02 35.35
CA GLU A 882 19.80 -40.60 35.49
C GLU A 882 18.81 -40.13 34.42
N LEU A 883 18.91 -40.65 33.19
CA LEU A 883 17.94 -40.44 32.12
C LEU A 883 16.57 -41.02 32.47
N ASN A 884 16.50 -42.15 33.18
CA ASN A 884 15.23 -42.70 33.66
C ASN A 884 14.66 -41.90 34.84
N LYS A 885 15.47 -41.40 35.78
CA LYS A 885 15.00 -40.42 36.79
C LYS A 885 14.44 -39.16 36.14
N GLN A 886 15.10 -38.66 35.09
CA GLN A 886 14.62 -37.51 34.33
C GLN A 886 13.30 -37.82 33.61
N LYS A 887 13.11 -39.02 33.03
CA LYS A 887 11.79 -39.47 32.54
C LYS A 887 10.74 -39.45 33.64
N GLU A 888 11.02 -40.05 34.79
CA GLU A 888 10.05 -40.10 35.89
C GLU A 888 9.67 -38.73 36.42
N LEU A 889 10.64 -37.84 36.64
CA LEU A 889 10.38 -36.46 37.07
C LEU A 889 9.59 -35.69 36.01
N ASN A 890 9.95 -35.84 34.74
CA ASN A 890 9.28 -35.15 33.64
C ASN A 890 7.86 -35.69 33.40
N ASN A 891 7.62 -36.98 33.60
CA ASN A 891 6.29 -37.58 33.60
C ASN A 891 5.45 -37.09 34.79
N LYS A 892 6.02 -37.01 36.00
CA LYS A 892 5.36 -36.47 37.20
C LYS A 892 5.01 -34.98 37.03
N LEU A 893 5.89 -34.19 36.39
CA LEU A 893 5.59 -32.80 36.04
C LEU A 893 4.54 -32.69 34.93
N SER A 894 4.54 -33.62 33.96
CA SER A 894 3.53 -33.67 32.90
C SER A 894 2.14 -33.96 33.45
N THR A 895 1.99 -34.92 34.38
CA THR A 895 0.68 -35.20 35.01
C THR A 895 0.22 -34.09 35.95
N ILE A 896 1.12 -33.43 36.68
CA ILE A 896 0.80 -32.20 37.44
C ILE A 896 0.25 -31.12 36.49
N ILE A 897 0.81 -30.98 35.29
CA ILE A 897 0.40 -29.97 34.31
C ILE A 897 -0.87 -30.36 33.55
N GLU A 898 -1.11 -31.66 33.34
CA GLU A 898 -2.39 -32.18 32.83
C GLU A 898 -3.52 -31.92 33.84
N ASN A 899 -3.27 -32.09 35.15
CA ASN A 899 -4.22 -31.69 36.19
C ASN A 899 -4.44 -30.16 36.19
N LEU A 900 -3.38 -29.35 36.14
CA LEU A 900 -3.52 -27.88 36.07
C LEU A 900 -4.25 -27.38 34.81
N LEU A 901 -4.22 -28.12 33.69
CA LEU A 901 -5.05 -27.83 32.51
C LEU A 901 -6.54 -28.05 32.75
N ILE A 902 -6.90 -29.00 33.63
CA ILE A 902 -8.28 -29.29 34.04
C ILE A 902 -8.73 -28.27 35.10
N ASP A 903 -7.89 -28.00 36.11
CA ASP A 903 -8.18 -27.09 37.22
C ASP A 903 -8.28 -25.61 36.76
N PHE A 904 -7.48 -25.19 35.77
CA PHE A 904 -7.41 -23.80 35.31
C PHE A 904 -7.58 -23.64 33.78
N PRO A 905 -8.78 -23.89 33.21
CA PRO A 905 -9.04 -23.75 31.77
C PRO A 905 -8.73 -22.35 31.22
N GLN A 906 -8.91 -21.31 32.05
CA GLN A 906 -8.61 -19.90 31.71
C GLN A 906 -7.11 -19.65 31.41
N HIS A 907 -6.22 -20.58 31.74
CA HIS A 907 -4.78 -20.48 31.49
C HIS A 907 -4.25 -21.56 30.53
N LYS A 908 -5.15 -22.29 29.86
CA LYS A 908 -4.86 -23.35 28.86
C LYS A 908 -3.72 -22.99 27.89
N GLN A 909 -3.73 -21.78 27.34
CA GLN A 909 -2.69 -21.27 26.41
C GLN A 909 -1.29 -21.23 27.05
N VAL A 910 -1.18 -20.76 28.30
CA VAL A 910 0.08 -20.64 29.05
C VAL A 910 0.55 -22.00 29.55
N ILE A 911 -0.35 -22.79 30.12
CA ILE A 911 -0.03 -24.11 30.67
C ILE A 911 0.39 -25.07 29.54
N THR A 912 -0.23 -24.96 28.35
CA THR A 912 0.17 -25.72 27.15
C THR A 912 1.57 -25.34 26.64
N ARG A 913 2.01 -24.08 26.81
CA ARG A 913 3.41 -23.68 26.51
C ARG A 913 4.39 -24.40 27.44
N ILE A 914 4.08 -24.45 28.74
CA ILE A 914 4.92 -25.17 29.73
C ILE A 914 4.93 -26.68 29.43
N TYR A 915 3.78 -27.27 29.12
CA TYR A 915 3.64 -28.67 28.70
C TYR A 915 4.47 -29.01 27.44
N ASN A 916 4.49 -28.12 26.44
CA ASN A 916 5.37 -28.24 25.28
C ASN A 916 6.86 -28.24 25.68
N THR A 917 7.28 -27.35 26.59
CA THR A 917 8.68 -27.30 27.05
C THR A 917 9.14 -28.62 27.69
N LEU A 918 8.20 -29.33 28.34
CA LEU A 918 8.46 -30.58 29.07
C LEU A 918 8.34 -31.82 28.18
N LYS A 919 7.52 -31.82 27.12
CA LYS A 919 7.54 -32.90 26.12
C LYS A 919 8.80 -32.91 25.24
N LEU A 920 9.54 -31.81 25.17
CA LEU A 920 10.71 -31.63 24.30
C LEU A 920 12.09 -32.17 24.79
N PRO A 921 12.44 -32.40 26.09
CA PRO A 921 13.82 -32.65 26.49
C PRO A 921 14.06 -33.91 27.34
N ILE A 922 14.44 -35.04 26.72
CA ILE A 922 15.00 -36.21 27.46
C ILE A 922 16.17 -36.93 26.72
N LEU A 923 17.02 -36.21 25.96
CA LEU A 923 18.08 -36.89 25.18
C LEU A 923 19.39 -36.12 24.87
N HIS A 924 19.59 -34.89 25.38
CA HIS A 924 20.73 -34.03 24.94
C HIS A 924 21.59 -33.45 26.07
N LEU A 925 21.96 -34.31 27.03
CA LEU A 925 23.07 -34.06 27.97
C LEU A 925 24.07 -35.23 28.11
N TYR A 926 23.75 -36.45 27.63
CA TYR A 926 24.47 -37.67 28.03
C TYR A 926 24.72 -38.73 26.94
N LYS A 927 24.72 -38.39 25.64
CA LYS A 927 25.48 -39.11 24.60
C LYS A 927 25.99 -38.12 23.54
#